data_AF-S7SPU5-F1
#
_entry.id   AF-S7SPU5-F1
#
_cell.length_a   1.000
_cell.length_b   1.000
_cell.length_c   1.000
_cell.angle_alpha   90.00
_cell.angle_beta   90.00
_cell.angle_gamma   90.00
#
_symmetry.space_group_name_H-M   'P 1'
#
loop_
_entity.id
_entity.type
_entity.pdbx_description
1 polymer ?
#
loop_
_entity_poly.entity_id
_entity_poly.type
_entity_poly.pdbx_seq_one_letter_code
_entity_poly.pdbx_strand_id
1 'polypeptide(L)'
;MTMNDKKIAFIYCVNNRELYEESVRYVRSLYVPEGYKIEIITIEGAKSITSGYNEAMKKTDAKYKVYLHQDAFIVNKNFLYDIIALFEKYPKLGMIGVVGAKTIPKSGVWWESTQRFGKVYDSHTGEMKLLSFKETELEYEPVQAIDGLIMITQYDIPWREDLFTGWHFYDLSQCQEFLLADYDVGVVRQNEPWCVHDCGIASAENGFDNDRKKFVDVYGENVQRLNKTFLPLVSILIPTYNRPHYFELALQSALNQTYENIEVIVCDDSTNDETEKLVKKYTAKYNNLTYIKNPTRLGQFENDIKLFNLANGEYINYLMDDDLFHPQKIEKMMSYFIDDVNKEIKLVTSNRKMIDQNGEQLPDNILTQPLFEEDKVISGTDLGNLVLKYNFNCIGEPTTVLFRKSDLKEPFGTFLGRKYGCNVDIATWLTLLAEGKAVYVSQPLSYFRIHNSQQLQSTKMLLDGALDYAHEVLYARKKGFLEKKEDYLIALNSCEKYLANVIEQLKQEKDNDKFEELLDVYKKINFEIKTVEKQSKDLMINEKYPLVSILIPSYNKPYYFELALQSALNQTYKNIEIIVCDDSTNDEIERLISKYTCKYDNLTYIKNPVRLGQFENDVKLFNLARGEYINYLMDDDLFHPQKIEKMMNYYLHDKNNEIKLVTSHRQLIDRNGNFLKDIVSTRRLFESDTIIDGKMMADYVLMSLINYIGEPTTVLFRKSDLDEPFGTFLGRKYLCNVDLASWFNLLAKGKVVYISETLSYFRIHDDQQSQSIEMQLNGIIDFAHSIIEARKKRFFTK
;
A
#
# COMPACT_ATOMS: atom_id res chain seq x y z
N MET A 1 40.20 -23.51 39.62
CA MET A 1 40.77 -24.54 38.72
C MET A 1 41.22 -23.83 37.45
N THR A 2 42.30 -24.26 36.81
CA THR A 2 42.66 -23.77 35.47
C THR A 2 41.60 -24.28 34.49
N MET A 3 40.96 -23.41 33.70
CA MET A 3 39.95 -23.82 32.72
C MET A 3 40.57 -24.68 31.61
N ASN A 4 39.83 -25.68 31.16
CA ASN A 4 40.16 -26.56 30.05
C ASN A 4 39.45 -26.09 28.78
N ASP A 5 40.21 -25.51 27.86
CA ASP A 5 39.74 -24.94 26.59
C ASP A 5 39.27 -25.99 25.58
N LYS A 6 39.56 -27.28 25.83
CA LYS A 6 39.12 -28.42 25.01
C LYS A 6 38.01 -29.23 25.68
N LYS A 7 37.27 -28.64 26.61
CA LYS A 7 36.18 -29.31 27.33
C LYS A 7 34.89 -28.50 27.27
N ILE A 8 33.78 -29.21 27.02
CA ILE A 8 32.42 -28.66 27.02
C ILE A 8 31.60 -29.39 28.08
N ALA A 9 30.97 -28.65 28.99
CA ALA A 9 30.06 -29.21 29.99
C ALA A 9 28.61 -28.94 29.59
N PHE A 10 27.79 -29.98 29.51
CA PHE A 10 26.34 -29.90 29.43
C PHE A 10 25.75 -29.99 30.83
N ILE A 11 25.05 -28.95 31.26
CA ILE A 11 24.58 -28.74 32.63
C ILE A 11 23.06 -28.82 32.66
N TYR A 12 22.54 -29.68 33.51
CA TYR A 12 21.10 -29.90 33.71
C TYR A 12 20.70 -29.75 35.18
N CYS A 13 19.61 -29.02 35.43
CA CYS A 13 18.83 -29.15 36.66
C CYS A 13 17.65 -30.07 36.36
N VAL A 14 17.52 -31.19 37.07
CA VAL A 14 16.59 -32.27 36.70
C VAL A 14 15.53 -32.46 37.78
N ASN A 15 14.27 -32.41 37.36
CA ASN A 15 13.10 -32.82 38.14
C ASN A 15 12.22 -33.84 37.41
N ASN A 16 12.40 -34.03 36.10
CA ASN A 16 11.76 -35.08 35.30
C ASN A 16 12.85 -35.92 34.64
N ARG A 17 12.94 -37.18 35.07
CA ARG A 17 14.00 -38.09 34.63
C ARG A 17 13.84 -38.53 33.17
N GLU A 18 12.61 -38.72 32.70
CA GLU A 18 12.33 -39.24 31.35
C GLU A 18 12.74 -38.22 30.29
N LEU A 19 12.32 -36.96 30.47
CA LEU A 19 12.69 -35.85 29.57
C LEU A 19 14.22 -35.66 29.54
N TYR A 20 14.85 -35.64 30.71
CA TYR A 20 16.31 -35.55 30.82
C TYR A 20 17.02 -36.69 30.07
N GLU A 21 16.61 -37.93 30.27
CA GLU A 21 17.22 -39.08 29.63
C GLU A 21 17.07 -39.05 28.10
N GLU A 22 15.95 -38.51 27.61
CA GLU A 22 15.76 -38.24 26.19
C GLU A 22 16.69 -37.13 25.68
N SER A 23 16.75 -35.97 26.34
CA SER A 23 17.67 -34.87 26.01
C SER A 23 19.13 -35.32 25.92
N VAL A 24 19.58 -36.14 26.87
CA VAL A 24 20.94 -36.70 26.88
C VAL A 24 21.24 -37.57 25.65
N ARG A 25 20.25 -38.25 25.06
CA ARG A 25 20.46 -39.03 23.82
C ARG A 25 20.83 -38.12 22.66
N TYR A 26 20.22 -36.94 22.57
CA TYR A 26 20.56 -35.94 21.56
C TYR A 26 21.97 -35.39 21.77
N VAL A 27 22.34 -35.03 23.01
CA VAL A 27 23.71 -34.58 23.32
C VAL A 27 24.76 -35.64 22.97
N ARG A 28 24.51 -36.92 23.31
CA ARG A 28 25.43 -38.03 22.99
C ARG A 28 25.57 -38.32 21.50
N SER A 29 24.66 -37.78 20.68
CA SER A 29 24.66 -37.97 19.23
C SER A 29 25.33 -36.83 18.45
N LEU A 30 25.81 -35.78 19.14
CA LEU A 30 26.51 -34.66 18.52
C LEU A 30 27.87 -35.07 17.98
N TYR A 31 28.31 -34.41 16.91
CA TYR A 31 29.68 -34.58 16.41
C TYR A 31 30.65 -33.81 17.31
N VAL A 32 31.52 -34.54 18.00
CA VAL A 32 32.53 -33.95 18.89
C VAL A 32 33.80 -33.63 18.08
N PRO A 33 34.28 -32.37 18.08
CA PRO A 33 35.50 -32.01 17.38
C PRO A 33 36.73 -32.75 17.92
N GLU A 34 37.72 -32.99 17.06
CA GLU A 34 38.94 -33.71 17.43
C GLU A 34 39.65 -33.02 18.61
N GLY A 35 40.05 -33.81 19.61
CA GLY A 35 40.71 -33.31 20.83
C GLY A 35 39.77 -32.71 21.88
N TYR A 36 38.50 -32.48 21.55
CA TYR A 36 37.51 -31.98 22.52
C TYR A 36 36.87 -33.13 23.31
N LYS A 37 36.46 -32.83 24.55
CA LYS A 37 35.70 -33.74 25.42
C LYS A 37 34.40 -33.11 25.86
N ILE A 38 33.35 -33.93 25.91
CA ILE A 38 32.08 -33.54 26.53
C ILE A 38 31.96 -34.17 27.91
N GLU A 39 31.34 -33.46 28.84
CA GLU A 39 30.86 -34.01 30.09
C GLU A 39 29.41 -33.58 30.34
N ILE A 40 28.68 -34.37 31.11
CA ILE A 40 27.29 -34.10 31.48
C ILE A 40 27.24 -33.99 33.00
N ILE A 41 26.73 -32.87 33.49
CA ILE A 41 26.62 -32.57 34.92
C ILE A 41 25.15 -32.40 35.25
N THR A 42 24.69 -33.19 36.20
CA THR A 42 23.30 -33.25 36.62
C THR A 42 23.17 -32.80 38.06
N ILE A 43 22.27 -31.85 38.32
CA ILE A 43 21.88 -31.43 39.66
C ILE A 43 20.42 -31.85 39.88
N GLU A 44 20.21 -32.79 40.79
CA GLU A 44 18.89 -33.23 41.23
C GLU A 44 18.52 -32.51 42.54
N GLY A 45 17.27 -32.10 42.69
CA GLY A 45 16.78 -31.45 43.91
C GLY A 45 17.35 -30.04 44.17
N ALA A 46 17.74 -29.32 43.12
CA ALA A 46 18.16 -27.93 43.23
C ALA A 46 17.08 -27.07 43.90
N LYS A 47 17.49 -26.15 44.80
CA LYS A 47 16.56 -25.22 45.48
C LYS A 47 15.92 -24.23 44.51
N SER A 48 16.68 -23.87 43.49
CA SER A 48 16.34 -22.95 42.41
C SER A 48 17.24 -23.23 41.22
N ILE A 49 16.86 -22.79 40.03
CA ILE A 49 17.67 -22.99 38.83
C ILE A 49 19.04 -22.29 38.93
N THR A 50 19.10 -21.08 39.49
CA THR A 50 20.35 -20.33 39.72
C THR A 50 21.29 -21.07 40.68
N SER A 51 20.75 -21.61 41.77
CA SER A 51 21.56 -22.39 42.73
C SER A 51 22.10 -23.69 42.14
N GLY A 52 21.29 -24.39 41.34
CA GLY A 52 21.72 -25.60 40.66
C GLY A 52 22.79 -25.31 39.61
N TYR A 53 22.62 -24.26 38.81
CA TYR A 53 23.61 -23.85 37.83
C TYR A 53 24.91 -23.35 38.47
N ASN A 54 24.85 -22.64 39.61
CA ASN A 54 26.05 -22.31 40.39
C ASN A 54 26.76 -23.54 40.93
N GLU A 55 26.02 -24.53 41.47
CA GLU A 55 26.59 -25.78 41.94
C GLU A 55 27.28 -26.56 40.80
N ALA A 56 26.61 -26.69 39.66
CA ALA A 56 27.15 -27.37 38.48
C ALA A 56 28.38 -26.66 37.92
N MET A 57 28.33 -25.33 37.78
CA MET A 57 29.45 -24.51 37.28
C MET A 57 30.70 -24.70 38.14
N LYS A 58 30.56 -24.83 39.47
CA LYS A 58 31.68 -25.08 40.40
C LYS A 58 32.26 -26.51 40.31
N LYS A 59 31.52 -27.47 39.73
CA LYS A 59 31.94 -28.88 39.60
C LYS A 59 32.79 -29.16 38.35
N THR A 60 32.95 -28.19 37.45
CA THR A 60 33.64 -28.37 36.17
C THR A 60 34.73 -27.33 35.93
N ASP A 61 35.77 -27.75 35.22
CA ASP A 61 36.82 -26.92 34.65
C ASP A 61 36.60 -26.60 33.16
N ALA A 62 35.47 -27.01 32.55
CA ALA A 62 35.19 -26.80 31.14
C ALA A 62 35.14 -25.32 30.78
N LYS A 63 35.82 -24.93 29.71
CA LYS A 63 35.75 -23.55 29.19
C LYS A 63 34.34 -23.23 28.68
N TYR A 64 33.76 -24.13 27.89
CA TYR A 64 32.43 -23.93 27.33
C TYR A 64 31.38 -24.64 28.18
N LYS A 65 30.30 -23.95 28.54
CA LYS A 65 29.21 -24.50 29.35
C LYS A 65 27.87 -24.28 28.66
N VAL A 66 27.15 -25.37 28.45
CA VAL A 66 25.82 -25.41 27.84
C VAL A 66 24.82 -25.70 28.96
N TYR A 67 24.11 -24.68 29.41
CA TYR A 67 23.00 -24.80 30.35
C TYR A 67 21.75 -25.13 29.54
N LEU A 68 21.20 -26.32 29.75
CA LEU A 68 20.13 -26.86 28.93
C LEU A 68 18.96 -27.27 29.81
N HIS A 69 17.74 -26.98 29.37
CA HIS A 69 16.56 -27.54 30.00
C HIS A 69 16.47 -29.05 29.74
N GLN A 70 15.88 -29.77 30.69
CA GLN A 70 15.70 -31.22 30.59
C GLN A 70 14.78 -31.64 29.43
N ASP A 71 13.93 -30.74 28.93
CA ASP A 71 12.96 -30.90 27.84
C ASP A 71 13.39 -30.19 26.54
N ALA A 72 14.66 -29.77 26.46
CA ALA A 72 15.27 -29.23 25.25
C ALA A 72 16.17 -30.27 24.57
N PHE A 73 16.04 -30.41 23.25
CA PHE A 73 16.73 -31.39 22.41
C PHE A 73 17.57 -30.69 21.34
N ILE A 74 18.88 -30.93 21.31
CA ILE A 74 19.78 -30.36 20.31
C ILE A 74 19.75 -31.22 19.04
N VAL A 75 19.10 -30.71 17.99
CA VAL A 75 18.92 -31.43 16.71
C VAL A 75 20.03 -31.12 15.72
N ASN A 76 20.70 -29.97 15.82
CA ASN A 76 21.88 -29.65 15.01
C ASN A 76 23.08 -30.52 15.41
N LYS A 77 23.48 -31.47 14.56
CA LYS A 77 24.62 -32.36 14.84
C LYS A 77 25.98 -31.65 14.87
N ASN A 78 26.10 -30.51 14.18
CA ASN A 78 27.31 -29.68 14.14
C ASN A 78 27.39 -28.65 15.27
N PHE A 79 26.42 -28.65 16.20
CA PHE A 79 26.31 -27.67 17.28
C PHE A 79 27.63 -27.32 17.97
N LEU A 80 28.44 -28.33 18.33
CA LEU A 80 29.73 -28.10 19.00
C LEU A 80 30.74 -27.35 18.12
N TYR A 81 30.82 -27.69 16.83
CA TYR A 81 31.67 -26.95 15.88
C TYR A 81 31.23 -25.50 15.77
N ASP A 82 29.92 -25.27 15.65
CA ASP A 82 29.35 -23.95 15.45
C ASP A 82 29.60 -23.02 16.65
N ILE A 83 29.36 -23.49 17.88
CA ILE A 83 29.58 -22.66 19.08
C ILE A 83 31.06 -22.37 19.33
N ILE A 84 31.94 -23.34 19.06
CA ILE A 84 33.39 -23.17 19.26
C ILE A 84 33.92 -22.16 18.25
N ALA A 85 33.58 -22.32 16.97
CA ALA A 85 34.00 -21.40 15.92
C ALA A 85 33.55 -19.97 16.22
N LEU A 86 32.32 -19.80 16.71
CA LEU A 86 31.78 -18.49 17.05
C LEU A 86 32.54 -17.84 18.23
N PHE A 87 32.72 -18.56 19.34
CA PHE A 87 33.42 -18.02 20.51
C PHE A 87 34.92 -17.78 20.29
N GLU A 88 35.58 -18.63 19.51
CA GLU A 88 37.00 -18.41 19.13
C GLU A 88 37.15 -17.15 18.26
N LYS A 89 36.16 -16.87 17.40
CA LYS A 89 36.14 -15.69 16.54
C LYS A 89 35.78 -14.41 17.28
N TYR A 90 34.89 -14.46 18.26
CA TYR A 90 34.43 -13.29 19.03
C TYR A 90 34.71 -13.45 20.54
N PRO A 91 35.90 -13.08 21.03
CA PRO A 91 36.24 -13.21 22.44
C PRO A 91 35.37 -12.39 23.40
N LYS A 92 34.74 -11.30 22.93
CA LYS A 92 33.79 -10.50 23.72
C LYS A 92 32.41 -11.16 23.84
N LEU A 93 32.06 -12.09 22.95
CA LEU A 93 30.80 -12.81 23.02
C LEU A 93 30.82 -13.80 24.18
N GLY A 94 30.26 -13.40 25.31
CA GLY A 94 30.31 -14.20 26.53
C GLY A 94 29.22 -15.26 26.59
N MET A 95 28.06 -14.97 25.99
CA MET A 95 26.88 -15.82 26.06
C MET A 95 26.11 -15.82 24.74
N ILE A 96 25.56 -16.97 24.36
CA ILE A 96 24.67 -17.11 23.21
C ILE A 96 23.44 -17.97 23.53
N GLY A 97 22.36 -17.71 22.80
CA GLY A 97 21.13 -18.51 22.78
C GLY A 97 20.57 -18.64 21.36
N VAL A 98 19.48 -19.41 21.21
CA VAL A 98 18.85 -19.69 19.90
C VAL A 98 17.68 -18.76 19.57
N VAL A 99 17.05 -18.18 20.59
CA VAL A 99 16.00 -17.14 20.44
C VAL A 99 16.17 -16.08 21.53
N GLY A 100 15.76 -14.85 21.24
CA GLY A 100 15.93 -13.73 22.16
C GLY A 100 15.45 -12.40 21.60
N ALA A 101 15.69 -11.30 22.34
CA ALA A 101 15.33 -9.96 21.92
C ALA A 101 16.44 -8.93 22.15
N LYS A 102 16.59 -8.06 21.14
CA LYS A 102 17.55 -6.95 21.13
C LYS A 102 17.27 -5.91 22.21
N THR A 103 15.99 -5.69 22.51
CA THR A 103 15.52 -4.79 23.55
C THR A 103 14.53 -5.49 24.48
N ILE A 104 14.53 -5.10 25.75
CA ILE A 104 13.55 -5.58 26.75
C ILE A 104 12.59 -4.43 27.06
N PRO A 105 11.26 -4.59 26.85
CA PRO A 105 10.27 -3.56 27.20
C PRO A 105 10.24 -3.25 28.69
N LYS A 106 9.61 -2.12 29.07
CA LYS A 106 9.43 -1.71 30.49
C LYS A 106 8.67 -2.73 31.34
N SER A 107 7.87 -3.60 30.71
CA SER A 107 7.23 -4.72 31.38
C SER A 107 8.24 -5.74 31.94
N GLY A 108 9.46 -5.76 31.42
CA GLY A 108 10.48 -6.79 31.70
C GLY A 108 10.28 -8.07 30.88
N VAL A 109 9.24 -8.13 30.05
CA VAL A 109 8.87 -9.33 29.30
C VAL A 109 9.47 -9.27 27.90
N TRP A 110 10.55 -10.01 27.65
CA TRP A 110 11.33 -9.86 26.42
C TRP A 110 10.55 -10.24 25.15
N TRP A 111 9.62 -11.20 25.23
CA TRP A 111 8.85 -11.64 24.06
C TRP A 111 7.77 -10.63 23.62
N GLU A 112 7.54 -9.56 24.39
CA GLU A 112 6.74 -8.40 23.97
C GLU A 112 7.54 -7.43 23.07
N SER A 113 8.86 -7.63 22.96
CA SER A 113 9.70 -6.81 22.08
C SER A 113 9.33 -6.98 20.62
N THR A 114 9.35 -5.88 19.86
CA THR A 114 9.25 -5.91 18.39
C THR A 114 10.56 -6.38 17.73
N GLN A 115 11.66 -6.43 18.48
CA GLN A 115 13.01 -6.76 17.99
C GLN A 115 13.45 -8.14 18.49
N ARG A 116 12.70 -9.17 18.11
CA ARG A 116 12.97 -10.59 18.43
C ARG A 116 13.72 -11.27 17.29
N PHE A 117 14.65 -12.16 17.64
CA PHE A 117 15.52 -12.85 16.71
C PHE A 117 15.58 -14.35 16.98
N GLY A 118 15.95 -15.11 15.95
CA GLY A 118 16.22 -16.54 16.05
C GLY A 118 15.00 -17.43 15.76
N LYS A 119 15.20 -18.74 15.91
CA LYS A 119 14.19 -19.76 15.63
C LYS A 119 14.37 -21.01 16.51
N VAL A 120 13.27 -21.70 16.81
CA VAL A 120 13.23 -22.93 17.61
C VAL A 120 11.94 -23.70 17.29
N TYR A 121 11.95 -25.04 17.36
CA TYR A 121 10.70 -25.80 17.40
C TYR A 121 10.22 -25.87 18.85
N ASP A 122 8.97 -25.52 19.14
CA ASP A 122 8.47 -25.54 20.51
C ASP A 122 6.99 -25.95 20.64
N SER A 123 6.60 -26.46 21.82
CA SER A 123 5.25 -26.99 22.09
C SER A 123 4.38 -26.12 23.02
N HIS A 124 4.73 -24.86 23.32
CA HIS A 124 4.01 -24.00 24.29
C HIS A 124 2.52 -23.79 24.01
N THR A 125 2.10 -23.97 22.75
CA THR A 125 0.68 -23.84 22.33
C THR A 125 -0.12 -25.15 22.48
N GLY A 126 0.50 -26.22 22.97
CA GLY A 126 -0.08 -27.58 23.01
C GLY A 126 0.20 -28.41 21.74
N GLU A 127 0.86 -27.83 20.74
CA GLU A 127 1.31 -28.51 19.51
C GLU A 127 2.73 -28.05 19.18
N MET A 128 3.55 -28.96 18.65
CA MET A 128 4.90 -28.65 18.18
C MET A 128 4.86 -27.75 16.94
N LYS A 129 5.39 -26.53 17.05
CA LYS A 129 5.41 -25.52 15.98
C LYS A 129 6.79 -24.90 15.81
N LEU A 130 7.08 -24.43 14.61
CA LEU A 130 8.25 -23.60 14.37
C LEU A 130 7.95 -22.18 14.87
N LEU A 131 8.63 -21.78 15.95
CA LEU A 131 8.70 -20.40 16.38
C LEU A 131 9.87 -19.74 15.65
N SER A 132 9.59 -18.80 14.75
CA SER A 132 10.61 -18.09 13.97
C SER A 132 10.38 -16.59 14.08
N PHE A 133 11.44 -15.86 14.44
CA PHE A 133 11.49 -14.41 14.50
C PHE A 133 12.37 -13.85 13.38
N LYS A 134 12.87 -12.61 13.52
CA LYS A 134 13.78 -12.00 12.54
C LYS A 134 15.06 -12.83 12.40
N GLU A 135 15.58 -12.89 11.18
CA GLU A 135 16.90 -13.45 10.92
C GLU A 135 18.00 -12.41 11.17
N THR A 136 19.14 -12.88 11.63
CA THR A 136 20.35 -12.07 11.80
C THR A 136 21.14 -12.03 10.49
N GLU A 137 21.59 -10.85 10.08
CA GLU A 137 22.51 -10.68 8.94
C GLU A 137 23.92 -11.17 9.28
N LEU A 138 24.35 -10.88 10.52
CA LEU A 138 25.62 -11.30 11.10
C LEU A 138 25.58 -12.76 11.53
N GLU A 139 26.74 -13.31 11.92
CA GLU A 139 26.82 -14.67 12.50
C GLU A 139 26.06 -14.78 13.83
N TYR A 140 25.85 -13.66 14.52
CA TYR A 140 24.94 -13.51 15.65
C TYR A 140 24.41 -12.06 15.74
N GLU A 141 23.22 -11.88 16.30
CA GLU A 141 22.68 -10.56 16.64
C GLU A 141 22.96 -10.25 18.11
N PRO A 142 23.61 -9.12 18.45
CA PRO A 142 23.75 -8.67 19.84
C PRO A 142 22.38 -8.35 20.46
N VAL A 143 22.10 -8.92 21.63
CA VAL A 143 20.80 -8.82 22.31
C VAL A 143 20.91 -8.54 23.81
N GLN A 144 19.81 -8.10 24.41
CA GLN A 144 19.72 -7.93 25.87
C GLN A 144 19.17 -9.16 26.61
N ALA A 145 18.45 -10.03 25.89
CA ALA A 145 17.84 -11.23 26.44
C ALA A 145 17.92 -12.38 25.45
N ILE A 146 18.22 -13.56 25.96
CA ILE A 146 18.02 -14.85 25.31
C ILE A 146 17.09 -15.69 26.17
N ASP A 147 16.38 -16.63 25.53
CA ASP A 147 15.53 -17.58 26.24
C ASP A 147 16.35 -18.64 26.99
N GLY A 148 15.92 -18.96 28.20
CA GLY A 148 16.59 -19.91 29.08
C GLY A 148 16.54 -21.38 28.65
N LEU A 149 15.81 -21.77 27.60
CA LEU A 149 15.75 -23.16 27.13
C LEU A 149 17.15 -23.74 26.83
N ILE A 150 18.04 -22.89 26.30
CA ILE A 150 19.45 -23.19 26.08
C ILE A 150 20.28 -21.91 26.18
N MET A 151 21.26 -21.92 27.08
CA MET A 151 22.20 -20.82 27.26
C MET A 151 23.62 -21.38 27.19
N ILE A 152 24.43 -20.86 26.27
CA ILE A 152 25.82 -21.31 26.07
C ILE A 152 26.75 -20.18 26.46
N THR A 153 27.78 -20.48 27.26
CA THR A 153 28.76 -19.51 27.75
C THR A 153 30.19 -19.99 27.55
N GLN A 154 31.14 -19.05 27.45
CA GLN A 154 32.58 -19.33 27.48
C GLN A 154 33.32 -18.74 28.71
N TYR A 155 32.59 -18.02 29.57
CA TYR A 155 33.10 -17.40 30.79
C TYR A 155 32.18 -17.72 31.96
N ASP A 156 32.74 -17.76 33.16
CA ASP A 156 32.00 -18.02 34.38
C ASP A 156 31.62 -16.71 35.08
N ILE A 157 30.32 -16.44 35.13
CA ILE A 157 29.72 -15.39 35.94
C ILE A 157 28.73 -16.05 36.91
N PRO A 158 28.84 -15.80 38.23
CA PRO A 158 27.91 -16.38 39.21
C PRO A 158 26.45 -16.04 38.91
N TRP A 159 25.59 -17.04 38.98
CA TRP A 159 24.15 -16.86 38.88
C TRP A 159 23.63 -16.16 40.14
N ARG A 160 22.68 -15.23 39.99
CA ARG A 160 22.11 -14.41 41.08
C ARG A 160 21.14 -15.18 41.97
N GLU A 161 21.65 -16.23 42.61
CA GLU A 161 20.92 -17.07 43.57
C GLU A 161 20.49 -16.31 44.84
N ASP A 162 21.05 -15.12 45.07
CA ASP A 162 20.63 -14.18 46.12
C ASP A 162 19.30 -13.47 45.81
N LEU A 163 18.93 -13.34 44.53
CA LEU A 163 17.72 -12.64 44.08
C LEU A 163 16.65 -13.58 43.51
N PHE A 164 17.09 -14.47 42.61
CA PHE A 164 16.21 -15.33 41.82
C PHE A 164 16.27 -16.75 42.37
N THR A 165 15.44 -17.00 43.38
CA THR A 165 15.35 -18.27 44.10
C THR A 165 14.29 -19.22 43.54
N GLY A 166 13.72 -18.90 42.38
CA GLY A 166 12.68 -19.67 41.70
C GLY A 166 13.18 -20.32 40.41
N TRP A 167 12.28 -20.34 39.41
CA TRP A 167 12.49 -20.95 38.09
C TRP A 167 12.29 -19.96 36.92
N HIS A 168 12.11 -18.67 37.22
CA HIS A 168 11.86 -17.63 36.24
C HIS A 168 12.95 -16.54 36.30
N PHE A 169 13.13 -15.80 35.20
CA PHE A 169 14.03 -14.64 35.06
C PHE A 169 15.52 -14.87 35.35
N TYR A 170 15.95 -16.09 35.66
CA TYR A 170 17.36 -16.44 35.82
C TYR A 170 18.14 -16.19 34.53
N ASP A 171 17.53 -16.49 33.38
CA ASP A 171 18.03 -16.28 32.04
C ASP A 171 18.27 -14.79 31.78
N LEU A 172 17.24 -13.97 31.92
CA LEU A 172 17.31 -12.51 31.74
C LEU A 172 18.29 -11.89 32.72
N SER A 173 18.29 -12.31 34.00
CA SER A 173 19.26 -11.82 34.98
C SER A 173 20.68 -12.12 34.55
N GLN A 174 20.93 -13.34 34.04
CA GLN A 174 22.26 -13.75 33.64
C GLN A 174 22.72 -13.01 32.39
N CYS A 175 21.83 -12.75 31.41
CA CYS A 175 22.15 -11.87 30.29
C CYS A 175 22.62 -10.50 30.78
N GLN A 176 21.93 -9.91 31.76
CA GLN A 176 22.30 -8.60 32.30
C GLN A 176 23.63 -8.63 33.06
N GLU A 177 23.92 -9.68 33.83
CA GLU A 177 25.22 -9.82 34.51
C GLU A 177 26.38 -9.93 33.50
N PHE A 178 26.18 -10.62 32.37
CA PHE A 178 27.18 -10.66 31.28
C PHE A 178 27.39 -9.28 30.65
N LEU A 179 26.32 -8.55 30.34
CA LEU A 179 26.39 -7.20 29.79
C LEU A 179 27.05 -6.21 30.76
N LEU A 180 26.77 -6.33 32.06
CA LEU A 180 27.40 -5.52 33.11
C LEU A 180 28.90 -5.83 33.28
N ALA A 181 29.31 -7.06 32.94
CA ALA A 181 30.71 -7.49 32.93
C ALA A 181 31.46 -7.15 31.62
N ASP A 182 30.88 -6.32 30.74
CA ASP A 182 31.44 -5.91 29.43
C ASP A 182 31.60 -7.05 28.41
N TYR A 183 30.75 -8.08 28.52
CA TYR A 183 30.59 -9.14 27.52
C TYR A 183 29.33 -8.95 26.67
N ASP A 184 29.39 -9.41 25.43
CA ASP A 184 28.23 -9.45 24.54
C ASP A 184 27.37 -10.69 24.82
N VAL A 185 26.05 -10.52 24.66
CA VAL A 185 25.06 -11.60 24.64
C VAL A 185 24.45 -11.64 23.24
N GLY A 186 24.32 -12.83 22.65
CA GLY A 186 23.94 -12.96 21.25
C GLY A 186 22.87 -14.02 20.96
N VAL A 187 22.02 -13.76 19.97
CA VAL A 187 21.22 -14.81 19.30
C VAL A 187 21.97 -15.26 18.05
N VAL A 188 22.29 -16.56 17.97
CA VAL A 188 23.06 -17.09 16.84
C VAL A 188 22.26 -17.15 15.54
N ARG A 189 22.96 -17.01 14.41
CA ARG A 189 22.38 -17.28 13.09
C ARG A 189 22.12 -18.77 12.93
N GLN A 190 20.90 -19.10 12.51
CA GLN A 190 20.45 -20.48 12.30
C GLN A 190 19.93 -20.64 10.88
N ASN A 191 20.59 -21.46 10.07
CA ASN A 191 20.03 -21.88 8.77
C ASN A 191 18.77 -22.72 9.02
N GLU A 192 18.91 -23.72 9.88
CA GLU A 192 17.82 -24.56 10.41
C GLU A 192 17.79 -24.44 11.94
N PRO A 193 16.63 -24.63 12.60
CA PRO A 193 16.53 -24.60 14.05
C PRO A 193 17.50 -25.57 14.73
N TRP A 194 18.25 -25.09 15.71
CA TRP A 194 19.22 -25.90 16.44
C TRP A 194 18.58 -26.81 17.50
N CYS A 195 17.43 -26.39 18.02
CA CYS A 195 16.78 -27.02 19.15
C CYS A 195 15.29 -27.29 18.91
N VAL A 196 14.79 -28.31 19.59
CA VAL A 196 13.38 -28.57 19.86
C VAL A 196 13.16 -28.39 21.37
N HIS A 197 12.10 -27.71 21.78
CA HIS A 197 11.75 -27.45 23.18
C HIS A 197 10.35 -27.97 23.47
N ASP A 198 10.26 -29.13 24.14
CA ASP A 198 8.97 -29.77 24.45
C ASP A 198 8.46 -29.40 25.84
N CYS A 199 8.15 -28.11 26.02
CA CYS A 199 7.77 -27.54 27.31
C CYS A 199 6.30 -27.83 27.72
N GLY A 200 5.51 -28.46 26.85
CA GLY A 200 4.06 -28.56 27.03
C GLY A 200 3.37 -27.19 27.01
N ILE A 201 2.13 -27.09 27.50
CA ILE A 201 1.41 -25.80 27.54
C ILE A 201 2.06 -24.87 28.58
N ALA A 202 2.53 -23.70 28.14
CA ALA A 202 3.14 -22.73 29.04
C ALA A 202 2.16 -22.29 30.13
N SER A 203 2.56 -22.46 31.39
CA SER A 203 1.83 -21.98 32.56
C SER A 203 2.66 -20.89 33.25
N ALA A 204 2.06 -19.72 33.44
CA ALA A 204 2.65 -18.62 34.23
C ALA A 204 2.42 -18.79 35.75
N GLU A 205 1.99 -19.98 36.18
CA GLU A 205 1.77 -20.27 37.58
C GLU A 205 3.09 -20.28 38.37
N ASN A 206 3.02 -19.88 39.65
CA ASN A 206 4.11 -19.92 40.63
C ASN A 206 5.25 -18.89 40.47
N GLY A 207 4.95 -17.61 40.77
CA GLY A 207 5.97 -16.63 41.15
C GLY A 207 6.58 -15.81 40.00
N PHE A 208 6.18 -16.06 38.75
CA PHE A 208 6.62 -15.30 37.58
C PHE A 208 6.54 -13.78 37.78
N ASP A 209 5.38 -13.27 38.20
CA ASP A 209 5.17 -11.82 38.34
C ASP A 209 5.97 -11.21 39.50
N ASN A 210 6.32 -12.02 40.51
CA ASN A 210 7.19 -11.58 41.60
C ASN A 210 8.64 -11.46 41.12
N ASP A 211 9.16 -12.46 40.40
CA ASP A 211 10.53 -12.43 39.87
C ASP A 211 10.66 -11.40 38.74
N ARG A 212 9.61 -11.17 37.94
CA ARG A 212 9.54 -10.08 36.95
C ARG A 212 9.71 -8.71 37.62
N LYS A 213 8.96 -8.44 38.70
CA LYS A 213 9.07 -7.18 39.44
C LYS A 213 10.47 -6.99 40.00
N LYS A 214 11.05 -8.03 40.62
CA LYS A 214 12.45 -7.99 41.07
C LYS A 214 13.43 -7.68 39.94
N PHE A 215 13.26 -8.31 38.78
CA PHE A 215 14.10 -8.05 37.61
C PHE A 215 14.01 -6.58 37.18
N VAL A 216 12.79 -6.03 37.06
CA VAL A 216 12.58 -4.62 36.71
C VAL A 216 13.17 -3.69 37.77
N ASP A 217 13.00 -3.99 39.05
CA ASP A 217 13.53 -3.17 40.14
C ASP A 217 15.08 -3.15 40.17
N VAL A 218 15.73 -4.26 39.84
CA VAL A 218 17.20 -4.39 39.89
C VAL A 218 17.88 -3.95 38.60
N TYR A 219 17.33 -4.34 37.44
CA TYR A 219 17.97 -4.12 36.13
C TYR A 219 17.25 -3.08 35.27
N GLY A 220 16.07 -2.61 35.64
CA GLY A 220 15.23 -1.76 34.79
C GLY A 220 15.94 -0.51 34.27
N GLU A 221 16.71 0.18 35.12
CA GLU A 221 17.49 1.35 34.69
C GLU A 221 18.59 0.98 33.68
N ASN A 222 19.31 -0.12 33.90
CA ASN A 222 20.35 -0.58 32.98
C ASN A 222 19.75 -1.04 31.65
N VAL A 223 18.61 -1.76 31.70
CA VAL A 223 17.85 -2.18 30.52
C VAL A 223 17.43 -0.96 29.69
N GLN A 224 16.86 0.09 30.31
CA GLN A 224 16.49 1.29 29.56
C GLN A 224 17.72 2.03 29.00
N ARG A 225 18.82 2.06 29.75
CA ARG A 225 20.10 2.61 29.25
C ARG A 225 20.59 1.85 28.02
N LEU A 226 20.52 0.52 28.04
CA LEU A 226 20.91 -0.34 26.92
C LEU A 226 19.94 -0.24 25.75
N ASN A 227 18.63 -0.16 25.99
CA ASN A 227 17.63 0.09 24.95
C ASN A 227 18.01 1.32 24.12
N LYS A 228 18.46 2.41 24.77
CA LYS A 228 18.94 3.61 24.07
C LYS A 228 20.18 3.37 23.20
N THR A 229 21.06 2.44 23.57
CA THR A 229 22.22 2.09 22.74
C THR A 229 21.87 1.17 21.58
N PHE A 230 20.80 0.36 21.70
CA PHE A 230 20.38 -0.58 20.66
C PHE A 230 19.41 0.02 19.64
N LEU A 231 18.69 1.07 20.00
CA LEU A 231 17.71 1.75 19.15
C LEU A 231 18.32 2.95 18.42
N PRO A 232 17.98 3.22 17.15
CA PRO A 232 18.40 4.45 16.49
C PRO A 232 17.94 5.72 17.20
N LEU A 233 18.76 6.77 17.18
CA LEU A 233 18.38 8.07 17.77
C LEU A 233 17.41 8.82 16.87
N VAL A 234 16.29 9.29 17.43
CA VAL A 234 15.33 10.17 16.75
C VAL A 234 15.44 11.59 17.33
N SER A 235 15.71 12.58 16.48
CA SER A 235 15.63 14.00 16.86
C SER A 235 14.22 14.54 16.61
N ILE A 236 13.57 14.99 17.67
CA ILE A 236 12.30 15.73 17.60
C ILE A 236 12.62 17.23 17.60
N LEU A 237 12.28 17.90 16.50
CA LEU A 237 12.64 19.29 16.23
C LEU A 237 11.43 20.21 16.41
N ILE A 238 11.50 21.15 17.34
CA ILE A 238 10.37 22.04 17.70
C ILE A 238 10.74 23.50 17.41
N PRO A 239 10.30 24.08 16.28
CA PRO A 239 10.35 25.52 16.07
C PRO A 239 9.24 26.18 16.88
N THR A 240 9.53 27.26 17.61
CA THR A 240 8.51 27.97 18.39
C THR A 240 8.59 29.49 18.26
N TYR A 241 7.44 30.16 18.33
CA TYR A 241 7.33 31.62 18.23
C TYR A 241 6.11 32.16 18.99
N ASN A 242 6.36 32.87 20.11
CA ASN A 242 5.38 33.66 20.87
C ASN A 242 4.09 32.89 21.24
N ARG A 243 4.15 31.57 21.47
CA ARG A 243 3.01 30.72 21.84
C ARG A 243 3.36 29.74 22.97
N PRO A 244 3.80 30.21 24.15
CA PRO A 244 4.31 29.34 25.21
C PRO A 244 3.31 28.28 25.69
N HIS A 245 2.00 28.57 25.67
CA HIS A 245 0.97 27.67 26.15
C HIS A 245 0.76 26.45 25.23
N TYR A 246 0.70 26.64 23.92
CA TYR A 246 0.62 25.51 22.99
C TYR A 246 1.95 24.75 22.92
N PHE A 247 3.06 25.50 22.90
CA PHE A 247 4.39 24.93 22.90
C PHE A 247 4.60 23.99 24.09
N GLU A 248 4.09 24.33 25.28
CA GLU A 248 4.20 23.45 26.44
C GLU A 248 3.50 22.10 26.24
N LEU A 249 2.32 22.10 25.61
CA LEU A 249 1.60 20.87 25.29
C LEU A 249 2.36 20.04 24.24
N ALA A 250 2.88 20.70 23.19
CA ALA A 250 3.71 20.06 22.17
C ALA A 250 4.96 19.42 22.80
N LEU A 251 5.72 20.19 23.60
CA LEU A 251 6.91 19.73 24.31
C LEU A 251 6.60 18.53 25.22
N GLN A 252 5.50 18.56 25.98
CA GLN A 252 5.09 17.42 26.80
C GLN A 252 4.78 16.19 25.95
N SER A 253 4.12 16.34 24.79
CA SER A 253 3.81 15.22 23.90
C SER A 253 5.07 14.57 23.29
N ALA A 254 6.11 15.36 23.04
CA ALA A 254 7.41 14.88 22.59
C ALA A 254 8.18 14.16 23.71
N LEU A 255 8.22 14.74 24.92
CA LEU A 255 8.95 14.17 26.06
C LEU A 255 8.31 12.88 26.61
N ASN A 256 7.01 12.68 26.37
CA ASN A 256 6.25 11.51 26.85
C ASN A 256 6.13 10.38 25.81
N GLN A 257 6.93 10.39 24.73
CA GLN A 257 6.94 9.29 23.77
C GLN A 257 7.38 7.96 24.42
N THR A 258 6.81 6.85 23.96
CA THR A 258 7.19 5.51 24.40
C THR A 258 8.53 5.04 23.84
N TYR A 259 8.96 5.61 22.70
CA TYR A 259 10.28 5.36 22.14
C TYR A 259 11.38 6.03 22.97
N GLU A 260 12.35 5.25 23.45
CA GLU A 260 13.26 5.74 24.49
C GLU A 260 14.44 6.55 23.97
N ASN A 261 14.94 6.27 22.76
CA ASN A 261 16.12 6.92 22.22
C ASN A 261 15.75 8.17 21.41
N ILE A 262 15.31 9.20 22.12
CA ILE A 262 14.96 10.51 21.55
C ILE A 262 15.81 11.64 22.13
N GLU A 263 16.09 12.64 21.29
CA GLU A 263 16.46 13.99 21.72
C GLU A 263 15.39 14.98 21.25
N VAL A 264 15.14 16.02 22.05
CA VAL A 264 14.22 17.10 21.71
C VAL A 264 15.02 18.39 21.60
N ILE A 265 14.94 19.05 20.45
CA ILE A 265 15.66 20.30 20.19
C ILE A 265 14.63 21.39 19.90
N VAL A 266 14.64 22.44 20.71
CA VAL A 266 13.75 23.58 20.60
C VAL A 266 14.54 24.78 20.11
N CYS A 267 14.12 25.37 18.98
CA CYS A 267 14.66 26.65 18.53
C CYS A 267 13.57 27.72 18.59
N ASP A 268 13.81 28.70 19.46
CA ASP A 268 12.86 29.73 19.84
C ASP A 268 13.17 31.05 19.14
N ASP A 269 12.22 31.49 18.31
CA ASP A 269 12.22 32.75 17.57
C ASP A 269 11.41 33.85 18.29
N SER A 270 10.91 33.58 19.51
CA SER A 270 10.05 34.48 20.28
C SER A 270 10.72 35.82 20.56
N THR A 271 9.93 36.88 20.46
CA THR A 271 10.37 38.25 20.72
C THR A 271 10.35 38.61 22.21
N ASN A 272 9.88 37.69 23.07
CA ASN A 272 9.81 37.83 24.52
C ASN A 272 10.47 36.62 25.22
N ASP A 273 10.47 36.60 26.56
CA ASP A 273 11.14 35.57 27.36
C ASP A 273 10.18 34.52 27.95
N GLU A 274 8.91 34.49 27.52
CA GLU A 274 7.90 33.62 28.14
C GLU A 274 8.19 32.14 27.88
N THR A 275 8.51 31.78 26.65
CA THR A 275 8.91 30.42 26.26
C THR A 275 10.20 30.00 26.95
N GLU A 276 11.20 30.88 27.04
CA GLU A 276 12.45 30.59 27.75
C GLU A 276 12.22 30.27 29.23
N LYS A 277 11.41 31.09 29.91
CA LYS A 277 11.05 30.87 31.33
C LYS A 277 10.33 29.55 31.52
N LEU A 278 9.45 29.19 30.58
CA LEU A 278 8.72 27.94 30.59
C LEU A 278 9.65 26.73 30.42
N VAL A 279 10.58 26.77 29.46
CA VAL A 279 11.45 25.64 29.14
C VAL A 279 12.47 25.35 30.24
N LYS A 280 12.91 26.37 31.00
CA LYS A 280 13.86 26.22 32.12
C LYS A 280 13.47 25.14 33.14
N LYS A 281 12.17 24.96 33.41
CA LYS A 281 11.69 23.92 34.35
C LYS A 281 11.81 22.50 33.77
N TYR A 282 11.82 22.37 32.45
CA TYR A 282 11.98 21.10 31.74
C TYR A 282 13.45 20.75 31.51
N THR A 283 14.29 21.71 31.12
CA THR A 283 15.75 21.45 30.92
C THR A 283 16.44 21.03 32.22
N ALA A 284 15.91 21.44 33.39
CA ALA A 284 16.39 20.96 34.69
C ALA A 284 16.01 19.49 34.99
N LYS A 285 15.00 18.95 34.31
CA LYS A 285 14.45 17.59 34.54
C LYS A 285 14.83 16.59 33.44
N TYR A 286 14.99 17.05 32.20
CA TYR A 286 15.17 16.20 31.03
C TYR A 286 16.53 16.48 30.37
N ASN A 287 17.46 15.54 30.49
CA ASN A 287 18.81 15.65 29.93
C ASN A 287 18.85 15.55 28.40
N ASN A 288 17.78 15.07 27.78
CA ASN A 288 17.63 14.94 26.33
C ASN A 288 16.89 16.12 25.69
N LEU A 289 16.69 17.22 26.42
CA LEU A 289 16.07 18.45 25.93
C LEU A 289 17.11 19.56 25.76
N THR A 290 17.28 20.03 24.53
CA THR A 290 18.11 21.20 24.20
C THR A 290 17.21 22.37 23.82
N TYR A 291 17.45 23.54 24.42
CA TYR A 291 16.73 24.77 24.11
C TYR A 291 17.70 25.86 23.64
N ILE A 292 17.37 26.50 22.52
CA ILE A 292 18.16 27.55 21.92
C ILE A 292 17.24 28.71 21.55
N LYS A 293 17.50 29.88 22.14
CA LYS A 293 16.84 31.12 21.74
C LYS A 293 17.66 31.85 20.68
N ASN A 294 17.02 32.23 19.60
CA ASN A 294 17.66 33.04 18.56
C ASN A 294 17.79 34.50 19.04
N PRO A 295 18.94 35.16 18.84
CA PRO A 295 19.09 36.59 19.19
C PRO A 295 18.12 37.50 18.43
N THR A 296 17.77 37.11 17.20
CA THR A 296 16.83 37.79 16.31
C THR A 296 15.99 36.76 15.59
N ARG A 297 14.74 37.10 15.29
CA ARG A 297 13.81 36.22 14.55
C ARG A 297 14.42 35.81 13.20
N LEU A 298 14.60 34.51 12.99
CA LEU A 298 15.09 33.93 11.74
C LEU A 298 13.95 33.70 10.74
N GLY A 299 12.74 33.50 11.24
CA GLY A 299 11.59 33.05 10.46
C GLY A 299 11.62 31.52 10.28
N GLN A 300 10.44 30.96 9.96
CA GLN A 300 10.21 29.52 9.95
C GLN A 300 11.29 28.73 9.20
N PHE A 301 11.55 29.08 7.93
CA PHE A 301 12.48 28.35 7.09
C PHE A 301 13.91 28.25 7.65
N GLU A 302 14.49 29.39 8.05
CA GLU A 302 15.88 29.40 8.56
C GLU A 302 15.96 28.77 9.96
N ASN A 303 14.87 28.86 10.75
CA ASN A 303 14.78 28.22 12.05
C ASN A 303 14.68 26.68 11.92
N ASP A 304 13.92 26.18 10.94
CA ASP A 304 13.80 24.75 10.64
C ASP A 304 15.13 24.17 10.14
N ILE A 305 15.84 24.88 9.25
CA ILE A 305 17.18 24.48 8.82
C ILE A 305 18.17 24.46 9.99
N LYS A 306 18.11 25.46 10.88
CA LYS A 306 18.96 25.48 12.07
C LYS A 306 18.69 24.27 12.96
N LEU A 307 17.43 23.93 13.21
CA LEU A 307 17.03 22.73 13.94
C LEU A 307 17.59 21.46 13.29
N PHE A 308 17.43 21.30 11.97
CA PHE A 308 17.94 20.15 11.23
C PHE A 308 19.45 19.97 11.37
N ASN A 309 20.19 21.07 11.33
CA ASN A 309 21.65 21.06 11.45
C ASN A 309 22.11 20.72 12.87
N LEU A 310 21.33 21.08 13.89
CA LEU A 310 21.62 20.78 15.29
C LEU A 310 21.27 19.32 15.68
N ALA A 311 20.41 18.67 14.91
CA ALA A 311 19.99 17.29 15.14
C ALA A 311 21.17 16.30 15.10
N ASN A 312 21.30 15.43 16.09
CA ASN A 312 22.27 14.32 16.13
C ASN A 312 21.66 12.97 15.74
N GLY A 313 20.33 12.89 15.69
CA GLY A 313 19.59 11.69 15.37
C GLY A 313 19.77 11.22 13.94
N GLU A 314 19.75 9.89 13.78
CA GLU A 314 19.68 9.25 12.47
C GLU A 314 18.32 9.50 11.81
N TYR A 315 17.27 9.67 12.61
CA TYR A 315 15.91 9.94 12.17
C TYR A 315 15.42 11.28 12.69
N ILE A 316 14.60 11.95 11.89
CA ILE A 316 14.10 13.29 12.14
C ILE A 316 12.58 13.29 12.15
N ASN A 317 12.02 13.96 13.14
CA ASN A 317 10.61 14.32 13.17
C ASN A 317 10.47 15.78 13.60
N TYR A 318 9.75 16.60 12.85
CA TYR A 318 9.41 17.95 13.33
C TYR A 318 8.13 17.89 14.15
N LEU A 319 7.98 18.79 15.11
CA LEU A 319 6.73 18.99 15.84
C LEU A 319 6.46 20.49 15.88
N MET A 320 5.41 20.94 15.19
CA MET A 320 5.02 22.35 15.24
C MET A 320 4.54 22.67 16.66
N ASP A 321 4.84 23.89 17.14
CA ASP A 321 4.60 24.27 18.54
C ASP A 321 3.13 24.37 18.93
N ASP A 322 2.22 24.21 17.97
CA ASP A 322 0.77 24.16 18.14
C ASP A 322 0.17 22.75 18.04
N ASP A 323 0.91 21.76 17.58
CA ASP A 323 0.43 20.39 17.37
C ASP A 323 0.77 19.42 18.51
N LEU A 324 0.26 18.18 18.43
CA LEU A 324 0.56 17.12 19.40
C LEU A 324 0.90 15.79 18.74
N PHE A 325 1.79 15.04 19.37
CA PHE A 325 2.01 13.62 19.06
C PHE A 325 1.10 12.71 19.89
N HIS A 326 0.67 11.61 19.28
CA HIS A 326 0.20 10.44 20.02
C HIS A 326 1.38 9.82 20.81
N PRO A 327 1.17 9.28 22.04
CA PRO A 327 2.27 8.77 22.88
C PRO A 327 3.13 7.67 22.23
N GLN A 328 2.54 6.86 21.34
CA GLN A 328 3.21 5.75 20.66
C GLN A 328 3.69 6.09 19.24
N LYS A 329 3.64 7.37 18.84
CA LYS A 329 3.92 7.76 17.44
C LYS A 329 5.30 7.32 17.00
N ILE A 330 6.34 7.75 17.70
CA ILE A 330 7.73 7.50 17.29
C ILE A 330 8.02 5.99 17.30
N GLU A 331 7.53 5.25 18.30
CA GLU A 331 7.70 3.81 18.39
C GLU A 331 7.07 3.06 17.21
N LYS A 332 5.81 3.37 16.89
CA LYS A 332 5.09 2.73 15.78
C LYS A 332 5.69 3.08 14.42
N MET A 333 6.16 4.31 14.23
CA MET A 333 6.76 4.71 12.95
C MET A 333 8.18 4.15 12.80
N MET A 334 8.97 4.08 13.88
CA MET A 334 10.32 3.51 13.86
C MET A 334 10.33 2.01 13.60
N SER A 335 9.28 1.26 13.98
CA SER A 335 9.25 -0.19 13.69
C SER A 335 9.39 -0.47 12.19
N TYR A 336 8.79 0.34 11.32
CA TYR A 336 8.95 0.19 9.87
C TYR A 336 10.38 0.43 9.39
N PHE A 337 11.07 1.44 9.94
CA PHE A 337 12.46 1.70 9.57
C PHE A 337 13.43 0.64 10.09
N ILE A 338 13.15 0.08 11.28
CA ILE A 338 13.98 -0.98 11.85
C ILE A 338 13.79 -2.30 11.09
N ASP A 339 12.61 -2.53 10.53
CA ASP A 339 12.30 -3.72 9.73
C ASP A 339 12.77 -3.57 8.27
N ASP A 340 13.05 -2.35 7.82
CA ASP A 340 13.50 -2.02 6.47
C ASP A 340 15.02 -2.15 6.28
N VAL A 341 15.46 -3.41 6.28
CA VAL A 341 16.86 -3.81 6.09
C VAL A 341 17.46 -3.22 4.81
N ASN A 342 16.69 -3.19 3.72
CA ASN A 342 17.14 -2.71 2.41
C ASN A 342 17.08 -1.17 2.27
N LYS A 343 16.63 -0.44 3.30
CA LYS A 343 16.53 1.02 3.30
C LYS A 343 15.67 1.58 2.16
N GLU A 344 14.64 0.83 1.75
CA GLU A 344 13.71 1.19 0.67
C GLU A 344 12.70 2.26 1.12
N ILE A 345 12.36 2.30 2.41
CA ILE A 345 11.46 3.28 2.99
C ILE A 345 12.22 4.59 3.18
N LYS A 346 11.69 5.67 2.60
CA LYS A 346 12.24 7.03 2.71
C LYS A 346 11.41 7.93 3.59
N LEU A 347 10.15 7.56 3.81
CA LEU A 347 9.16 8.36 4.52
C LEU A 347 8.16 7.45 5.21
N VAL A 348 7.93 7.67 6.51
CA VAL A 348 6.79 7.08 7.22
C VAL A 348 5.88 8.24 7.60
N THR A 349 4.60 8.12 7.29
CA THR A 349 3.55 9.06 7.70
C THR A 349 2.40 8.31 8.35
N SER A 350 1.45 9.03 8.94
CA SER A 350 0.26 8.47 9.54
C SER A 350 -0.98 9.27 9.15
N ASN A 351 -2.14 8.68 9.39
CA ASN A 351 -3.36 9.46 9.52
C ASN A 351 -3.18 10.54 10.60
N ARG A 352 -3.94 11.63 10.50
CA ARG A 352 -3.94 12.73 11.47
C ARG A 352 -5.35 13.16 11.82
N LYS A 353 -5.52 13.65 13.04
CA LYS A 353 -6.79 14.25 13.48
C LYS A 353 -6.63 15.74 13.64
N MET A 354 -7.70 16.49 13.37
CA MET A 354 -7.75 17.91 13.70
C MET A 354 -8.25 18.10 15.12
N ILE A 355 -7.67 19.07 15.82
CA ILE A 355 -8.10 19.52 17.14
C ILE A 355 -8.33 21.03 17.12
N ASP A 356 -9.24 21.52 17.95
CA ASP A 356 -9.51 22.94 18.10
C ASP A 356 -8.47 23.66 18.99
N GLN A 357 -8.67 24.95 19.20
CA GLN A 357 -7.83 25.78 20.08
C GLN A 357 -7.76 25.31 21.55
N ASN A 358 -8.70 24.47 22.00
CA ASN A 358 -8.76 23.89 23.34
C ASN A 358 -8.20 22.46 23.39
N GLY A 359 -7.97 21.83 22.23
CA GLY A 359 -7.51 20.44 22.12
C GLY A 359 -8.62 19.41 21.91
N GLU A 360 -9.85 19.85 21.72
CA GLU A 360 -10.98 18.97 21.43
C GLU A 360 -10.96 18.53 19.97
N GLN A 361 -11.28 17.26 19.72
CA GLN A 361 -11.23 16.70 18.38
C GLN A 361 -12.31 17.31 17.47
N LEU A 362 -11.89 17.76 16.29
CA LEU A 362 -12.77 18.27 15.24
C LEU A 362 -13.23 17.13 14.30
N PRO A 363 -14.38 17.29 13.62
CA PRO A 363 -14.83 16.35 12.61
C PRO A 363 -13.81 16.20 11.48
N ASP A 364 -13.70 15.00 10.92
CA ASP A 364 -12.84 14.79 9.76
C ASP A 364 -13.37 15.54 8.55
N ASN A 365 -12.45 16.13 7.78
CA ASN A 365 -12.73 16.62 6.44
C ASN A 365 -12.01 15.75 5.41
N ILE A 366 -12.13 16.08 4.12
CA ILE A 366 -11.53 15.29 3.05
C ILE A 366 -10.01 15.13 3.19
N LEU A 367 -9.31 16.08 3.84
CA LEU A 367 -7.86 16.09 4.09
C LEU A 367 -7.43 15.19 5.27
N THR A 368 -8.36 14.83 6.16
CA THR A 368 -8.07 14.08 7.39
C THR A 368 -8.81 12.75 7.49
N GLN A 369 -9.50 12.36 6.43
CA GLN A 369 -10.00 11.00 6.30
C GLN A 369 -8.83 10.04 6.07
N PRO A 370 -8.85 8.83 6.68
CA PRO A 370 -7.81 7.85 6.44
C PRO A 370 -7.74 7.49 4.95
N LEU A 371 -6.54 7.55 4.36
CA LEU A 371 -6.33 7.13 2.99
C LEU A 371 -6.51 5.62 2.80
N PHE A 372 -6.20 4.84 3.85
CA PHE A 372 -6.34 3.38 3.90
C PHE A 372 -6.87 2.96 5.28
N GLU A 373 -7.58 1.83 5.32
CA GLU A 373 -8.08 1.22 6.57
C GLU A 373 -6.95 0.57 7.37
N GLU A 374 -5.93 0.06 6.69
CA GLU A 374 -4.76 -0.61 7.26
C GLU A 374 -3.46 0.08 6.88
N ASP A 375 -2.40 -0.19 7.64
CA ASP A 375 -1.07 0.33 7.37
C ASP A 375 -0.58 -0.14 5.99
N LYS A 376 -0.09 0.78 5.14
CA LYS A 376 0.20 0.52 3.73
C LYS A 376 1.59 0.97 3.34
N VAL A 377 2.35 0.07 2.69
CA VAL A 377 3.57 0.44 1.95
C VAL A 377 3.18 0.83 0.52
N ILE A 378 3.65 1.99 0.07
CA ILE A 378 3.25 2.63 -1.19
C ILE A 378 4.51 3.07 -1.94
N SER A 379 4.50 2.99 -3.26
CA SER A 379 5.55 3.63 -4.06
C SER A 379 5.55 5.13 -3.80
N GLY A 380 6.73 5.72 -3.58
CA GLY A 380 6.83 7.16 -3.37
C GLY A 380 6.34 7.96 -4.58
N THR A 381 6.58 7.47 -5.81
CA THR A 381 6.06 8.09 -7.03
C THR A 381 4.54 8.11 -7.09
N ASP A 382 3.87 7.04 -6.65
CA ASP A 382 2.40 6.96 -6.66
C ASP A 382 1.80 7.91 -5.63
N LEU A 383 2.37 7.97 -4.43
CA LEU A 383 1.93 8.90 -3.39
C LEU A 383 2.19 10.36 -3.79
N GLY A 384 3.36 10.66 -4.37
CA GLY A 384 3.67 12.00 -4.89
C GLY A 384 2.75 12.41 -6.04
N ASN A 385 2.45 11.49 -6.97
CA ASN A 385 1.49 11.74 -8.04
C ASN A 385 0.08 12.05 -7.52
N LEU A 386 -0.35 11.40 -6.44
CA LEU A 386 -1.64 11.68 -5.81
C LEU A 386 -1.69 13.13 -5.29
N VAL A 387 -0.66 13.55 -4.55
CA VAL A 387 -0.56 14.93 -4.01
C VAL A 387 -0.56 15.96 -5.15
N LEU A 388 0.26 15.74 -6.17
CA LEU A 388 0.43 16.65 -7.30
C LEU A 388 -0.84 16.79 -8.16
N LYS A 389 -1.58 15.69 -8.38
CA LYS A 389 -2.80 15.70 -9.21
C LYS A 389 -3.95 16.45 -8.60
N TYR A 390 -4.10 16.37 -7.28
CA TYR A 390 -5.29 16.86 -6.60
C TYR A 390 -5.02 18.07 -5.69
N ASN A 391 -3.78 18.58 -5.66
CA ASN A 391 -3.32 19.62 -4.76
C ASN A 391 -3.72 19.31 -3.31
N PHE A 392 -3.40 18.08 -2.89
CA PHE A 392 -3.99 17.45 -1.72
C PHE A 392 -2.91 16.90 -0.79
N ASN A 393 -2.69 17.54 0.36
CA ASN A 393 -1.71 17.07 1.34
C ASN A 393 -2.27 15.93 2.21
N CYS A 394 -2.30 14.72 1.63
CA CYS A 394 -2.62 13.48 2.34
C CYS A 394 -1.46 12.93 3.18
N ILE A 395 -0.25 13.46 2.98
CA ILE A 395 0.95 13.04 3.72
C ILE A 395 0.94 13.68 5.11
N GLY A 396 0.49 14.93 5.21
CA GLY A 396 0.47 15.69 6.45
C GLY A 396 1.63 16.67 6.57
N GLU A 397 1.53 17.47 7.61
CA GLU A 397 2.46 18.54 7.97
C GLU A 397 3.77 17.93 8.53
N PRO A 398 4.84 18.72 8.78
CA PRO A 398 6.09 18.23 9.36
C PRO A 398 5.90 17.46 10.68
N THR A 399 4.86 17.82 11.44
CA THR A 399 4.35 17.10 12.62
C THR A 399 4.03 15.63 12.35
N THR A 400 3.57 15.25 11.16
CA THR A 400 3.09 13.87 10.91
C THR A 400 4.22 12.93 10.50
N VAL A 401 5.22 13.43 9.78
CA VAL A 401 6.16 12.60 9.03
C VAL A 401 7.45 12.30 9.80
N LEU A 402 7.92 11.06 9.75
CA LEU A 402 9.21 10.60 10.24
C LEU A 402 10.08 10.14 9.06
N PHE A 403 11.34 10.56 9.02
CA PHE A 403 12.25 10.20 7.94
C PHE A 403 13.70 10.08 8.42
N ARG A 404 14.54 9.39 7.65
CA ARG A 404 15.98 9.28 7.93
C ARG A 404 16.70 10.56 7.50
N LYS A 405 17.51 11.14 8.39
CA LYS A 405 18.25 12.39 8.17
C LYS A 405 19.07 12.36 6.88
N SER A 406 19.76 11.25 6.62
CA SER A 406 20.66 11.10 5.46
C SER A 406 19.94 10.97 4.11
N ASP A 407 18.65 10.65 4.10
CA ASP A 407 17.88 10.52 2.86
C ASP A 407 17.43 11.90 2.32
N LEU A 408 17.41 12.94 3.15
CA LEU A 408 17.10 14.31 2.73
C LEU A 408 18.37 14.99 2.15
N LYS A 409 18.49 14.98 0.82
CA LYS A 409 19.68 15.47 0.08
C LYS A 409 19.70 16.98 -0.18
N GLU A 410 18.55 17.63 -0.13
CA GLU A 410 18.39 19.08 -0.28
C GLU A 410 17.94 19.69 1.06
N PRO A 411 18.22 20.97 1.36
CA PRO A 411 17.75 21.59 2.59
C PRO A 411 16.23 21.45 2.76
N PHE A 412 15.77 21.26 4.00
CA PHE A 412 14.34 21.20 4.31
C PHE A 412 13.60 22.40 3.68
N GLY A 413 12.46 22.13 3.02
CA GLY A 413 11.73 23.14 2.26
C GLY A 413 12.24 23.42 0.85
N THR A 414 13.08 22.55 0.30
CA THR A 414 13.65 22.69 -1.05
C THR A 414 13.21 21.52 -1.92
N PHE A 415 12.93 21.82 -3.19
CA PHE A 415 12.73 20.81 -4.23
C PHE A 415 13.35 21.28 -5.54
N LEU A 416 14.24 20.47 -6.11
CA LEU A 416 15.00 20.79 -7.33
C LEU A 416 15.82 22.08 -7.18
N GLY A 417 16.38 22.30 -6.00
CA GLY A 417 17.19 23.48 -5.67
C GLY A 417 16.40 24.78 -5.49
N ARG A 418 15.07 24.79 -5.63
CA ARG A 418 14.22 25.94 -5.34
C ARG A 418 13.76 25.90 -3.89
N LYS A 419 13.91 27.02 -3.17
CA LYS A 419 13.37 27.26 -1.83
C LYS A 419 11.88 27.59 -1.90
N TYR A 420 11.07 26.91 -1.10
CA TYR A 420 9.62 27.06 -1.06
C TYR A 420 9.18 28.03 0.03
N GLY A 421 8.06 28.73 -0.21
CA GLY A 421 7.55 29.78 0.67
C GLY A 421 6.34 29.35 1.50
N CYS A 422 5.48 28.51 0.93
CA CYS A 422 4.26 27.99 1.54
C CYS A 422 4.29 26.46 1.61
N ASN A 423 4.56 25.77 0.49
CA ASN A 423 4.54 24.29 0.43
C ASN A 423 5.88 23.67 0.84
N VAL A 424 6.44 24.14 1.96
CA VAL A 424 7.75 23.73 2.49
C VAL A 424 7.79 22.22 2.79
N ASP A 425 6.70 21.69 3.33
CA ASP A 425 6.52 20.28 3.66
C ASP A 425 6.43 19.41 2.39
N ILE A 426 5.54 19.73 1.45
CA ILE A 426 5.39 18.99 0.19
C ILE A 426 6.69 18.95 -0.61
N ALA A 427 7.42 20.06 -0.71
CA ALA A 427 8.73 20.10 -1.37
C ALA A 427 9.71 19.07 -0.76
N THR A 428 9.74 18.99 0.57
CA THR A 428 10.56 18.02 1.30
C THR A 428 10.09 16.59 1.06
N TRP A 429 8.77 16.34 1.11
CA TRP A 429 8.20 15.02 0.88
C TRP A 429 8.46 14.52 -0.53
N LEU A 430 8.29 15.35 -1.57
CA LEU A 430 8.60 14.99 -2.94
C LEU A 430 10.08 14.62 -3.13
N THR A 431 11.00 15.29 -2.42
CA THR A 431 12.43 14.93 -2.42
C THR A 431 12.66 13.51 -1.89
N LEU A 432 12.00 13.13 -0.79
CA LEU A 432 12.13 11.80 -0.20
C LEU A 432 11.40 10.72 -1.03
N LEU A 433 10.19 11.03 -1.49
CA LEU A 433 9.34 10.11 -2.27
C LEU A 433 9.94 9.77 -3.64
N ALA A 434 10.77 10.63 -4.22
CA ALA A 434 11.47 10.35 -5.47
C ALA A 434 12.49 9.21 -5.36
N GLU A 435 12.91 8.86 -4.13
CA GLU A 435 14.05 7.97 -3.87
C GLU A 435 13.64 6.61 -3.29
N GLY A 436 12.34 6.35 -3.10
CA GLY A 436 11.88 5.05 -2.59
C GLY A 436 10.41 5.01 -2.18
N LYS A 437 10.10 4.16 -1.20
CA LYS A 437 8.75 3.87 -0.74
C LYS A 437 8.36 4.76 0.44
N ALA A 438 7.05 4.94 0.59
CA ALA A 438 6.45 5.51 1.79
C ALA A 438 5.65 4.45 2.55
N VAL A 439 5.54 4.62 3.86
CA VAL A 439 4.55 3.92 4.68
C VAL A 439 3.50 4.90 5.15
N TYR A 440 2.24 4.55 4.96
CA TYR A 440 1.09 5.23 5.54
C TYR A 440 0.54 4.40 6.69
N VAL A 441 0.60 4.91 7.91
CA VAL A 441 0.02 4.30 9.11
C VAL A 441 -1.44 4.74 9.24
N SER A 442 -2.41 3.82 9.23
CA SER A 442 -3.84 4.15 9.23
C SER A 442 -4.32 4.74 10.56
N GLN A 443 -3.65 4.38 11.66
CA GLN A 443 -3.91 4.93 12.98
C GLN A 443 -3.54 6.43 13.04
N PRO A 444 -4.37 7.27 13.68
CA PRO A 444 -4.01 8.67 13.91
C PRO A 444 -2.88 8.75 14.94
N LEU A 445 -1.69 9.22 14.51
CA LEU A 445 -0.53 9.39 15.40
C LEU A 445 -0.14 10.86 15.62
N SER A 446 -0.78 11.80 14.93
CA SER A 446 -0.59 13.24 15.11
C SER A 446 -1.92 13.98 15.18
N TYR A 447 -1.92 15.09 15.91
CA TYR A 447 -3.08 15.95 16.11
C TYR A 447 -2.72 17.37 15.68
N PHE A 448 -3.33 17.81 14.57
CA PHE A 448 -3.11 19.11 13.96
C PHE A 448 -4.07 20.15 14.54
N ARG A 449 -3.55 21.24 15.10
CA ARG A 449 -4.39 22.24 15.78
C ARG A 449 -4.88 23.32 14.83
N ILE A 450 -6.14 23.72 14.99
CA ILE A 450 -6.72 24.87 14.29
C ILE A 450 -7.01 26.01 15.26
N HIS A 451 -6.48 27.20 14.98
CA HIS A 451 -6.72 28.41 15.78
C HIS A 451 -6.53 29.71 14.97
N ASN A 452 -7.10 30.80 15.47
CA ASN A 452 -7.21 32.09 14.73
C ASN A 452 -5.87 32.82 14.48
N SER A 453 -4.78 32.39 15.09
CA SER A 453 -3.46 33.00 14.92
C SER A 453 -2.55 32.24 13.94
N GLN A 454 -3.10 31.27 13.20
CA GLN A 454 -2.40 30.61 12.10
C GLN A 454 -2.15 31.58 10.93
N GLN A 455 -0.95 31.50 10.33
CA GLN A 455 -0.48 32.46 9.32
C GLN A 455 -1.05 32.22 7.90
N LEU A 456 -1.78 31.12 7.69
CA LEU A 456 -2.19 30.59 6.39
C LEU A 456 -3.20 31.45 5.61
N GLN A 457 -3.68 32.57 6.16
CA GLN A 457 -4.68 33.44 5.50
C GLN A 457 -4.11 34.75 4.93
N SER A 458 -2.78 34.93 4.90
CA SER A 458 -2.20 36.15 4.33
C SER A 458 -2.09 36.09 2.79
N THR A 459 -2.24 37.25 2.13
CA THR A 459 -2.02 37.41 0.68
C THR A 459 -0.69 36.82 0.21
N LYS A 460 0.36 37.00 1.01
CA LYS A 460 1.69 36.45 0.73
C LYS A 460 1.68 34.92 0.64
N MET A 461 1.04 34.23 1.59
CA MET A 461 1.00 32.77 1.62
C MET A 461 0.18 32.20 0.45
N LEU A 462 -0.90 32.88 0.06
CA LEU A 462 -1.67 32.51 -1.14
C LEU A 462 -0.84 32.62 -2.43
N LEU A 463 -0.08 33.71 -2.60
CA LEU A 463 0.83 33.89 -3.74
C LEU A 463 1.95 32.83 -3.73
N ASP A 464 2.58 32.62 -2.58
CA ASP A 464 3.67 31.65 -2.43
C ASP A 464 3.17 30.23 -2.71
N GLY A 465 2.01 29.83 -2.18
CA GLY A 465 1.41 28.51 -2.41
C GLY A 465 1.03 28.27 -3.88
N ALA A 466 0.53 29.31 -4.56
CA ALA A 466 0.25 29.25 -6.00
C ALA A 466 1.52 29.03 -6.84
N LEU A 467 2.57 29.82 -6.58
CA LEU A 467 3.86 29.69 -7.27
C LEU A 467 4.54 28.36 -6.95
N ASP A 468 4.48 27.92 -5.70
CA ASP A 468 5.05 26.66 -5.22
C ASP A 468 4.39 25.46 -5.91
N TYR A 469 3.05 25.37 -5.91
CA TYR A 469 2.33 24.27 -6.54
C TYR A 469 2.54 24.24 -8.05
N ALA A 470 2.59 25.40 -8.71
CA ALA A 470 2.87 25.46 -10.14
C ALA A 470 4.29 24.98 -10.47
N HIS A 471 5.28 25.33 -9.65
CA HIS A 471 6.64 24.81 -9.80
C HIS A 471 6.69 23.29 -9.59
N GLU A 472 6.03 22.76 -8.56
CA GLU A 472 5.93 21.32 -8.33
C GLU A 472 5.39 20.60 -9.57
N VAL A 473 4.22 21.01 -10.07
CA VAL A 473 3.59 20.35 -11.24
C VAL A 473 4.46 20.43 -12.49
N LEU A 474 5.03 21.61 -12.80
CA LEU A 474 5.84 21.79 -14.01
C LEU A 474 7.15 20.98 -14.00
N TYR A 475 7.71 20.70 -12.82
CA TYR A 475 9.07 20.15 -12.72
C TYR A 475 9.17 18.78 -12.06
N ALA A 476 8.10 18.26 -11.44
CA ALA A 476 8.11 16.95 -10.77
C ALA A 476 8.53 15.78 -11.68
N ARG A 477 8.29 15.88 -13.00
CA ARG A 477 8.72 14.87 -13.99
C ARG A 477 10.24 14.64 -14.04
N LYS A 478 11.04 15.63 -13.62
CA LYS A 478 12.50 15.47 -13.49
C LYS A 478 12.91 14.48 -12.39
N LYS A 479 11.97 14.09 -11.52
CA LYS A 479 12.15 13.18 -10.39
C LYS A 479 11.29 11.92 -10.50
N GLY A 480 10.78 11.60 -11.69
CA GLY A 480 10.00 10.36 -11.93
C GLY A 480 8.52 10.45 -11.53
N PHE A 481 8.02 11.62 -11.15
CA PHE A 481 6.59 11.84 -10.96
C PHE A 481 5.90 12.20 -12.28
N LEU A 482 4.58 12.02 -12.36
CA LEU A 482 3.74 12.42 -13.50
C LEU A 482 4.29 11.96 -14.85
N GLU A 483 4.93 10.78 -14.90
CA GLU A 483 5.49 10.24 -16.15
C GLU A 483 4.38 9.91 -17.14
N LYS A 484 3.27 9.36 -16.64
CA LYS A 484 2.05 9.14 -17.40
C LYS A 484 1.45 10.47 -17.81
N LYS A 485 1.12 10.54 -19.09
CA LYS A 485 0.62 11.76 -19.71
C LYS A 485 -0.72 12.19 -19.11
N GLU A 486 -1.59 11.23 -18.84
CA GLU A 486 -2.92 11.45 -18.26
C GLU A 486 -2.79 12.06 -16.86
N ASP A 487 -1.88 11.52 -16.05
CA ASP A 487 -1.59 12.03 -14.71
C ASP A 487 -1.02 13.46 -14.77
N TYR A 488 -0.10 13.74 -15.71
CA TYR A 488 0.45 15.08 -15.89
C TYR A 488 -0.62 16.09 -16.34
N LEU A 489 -1.49 15.69 -17.28
CA LEU A 489 -2.57 16.55 -17.75
C LEU A 489 -3.60 16.83 -16.64
N ILE A 490 -3.91 15.84 -15.79
CA ILE A 490 -4.75 16.05 -14.60
C ILE A 490 -4.09 17.07 -13.67
N ALA A 491 -2.81 16.92 -13.35
CA ALA A 491 -2.09 17.85 -12.48
C ALA A 491 -2.03 19.27 -13.06
N LEU A 492 -1.76 19.41 -14.36
CA LEU A 492 -1.76 20.72 -15.04
C LEU A 492 -3.12 21.40 -14.98
N ASN A 493 -4.20 20.68 -15.23
CA ASN A 493 -5.57 21.23 -15.17
C ASN A 493 -5.98 21.61 -13.74
N SER A 494 -5.63 20.78 -12.75
CA SER A 494 -5.85 21.11 -11.34
C SER A 494 -5.06 22.36 -10.92
N CYS A 495 -3.81 22.47 -11.38
CA CYS A 495 -2.97 23.64 -11.17
C CYS A 495 -3.58 24.89 -11.82
N GLU A 496 -3.94 24.82 -13.11
CA GLU A 496 -4.58 25.93 -13.83
C GLU A 496 -5.80 26.47 -13.09
N LYS A 497 -6.71 25.57 -12.67
CA LYS A 497 -7.92 25.94 -11.94
C LYS A 497 -7.59 26.60 -10.59
N TYR A 498 -6.60 26.08 -9.86
CA TYR A 498 -6.18 26.65 -8.59
C TYR A 498 -5.59 28.05 -8.79
N LEU A 499 -4.66 28.21 -9.73
CA LEU A 499 -4.05 29.51 -10.04
C LEU A 499 -5.10 30.54 -10.50
N ALA A 500 -6.05 30.14 -11.35
CA ALA A 500 -7.13 31.01 -11.80
C ALA A 500 -7.96 31.54 -10.63
N ASN A 501 -8.29 30.68 -9.65
CA ASN A 501 -9.00 31.10 -8.43
C ASN A 501 -8.17 32.07 -7.57
N VAL A 502 -6.87 31.83 -7.40
CA VAL A 502 -5.99 32.74 -6.64
C VAL A 502 -5.86 34.09 -7.35
N ILE A 503 -5.69 34.09 -8.67
CA ILE A 503 -5.65 35.31 -9.50
C ILE A 503 -6.95 36.11 -9.32
N GLU A 504 -8.11 35.45 -9.33
CA GLU A 504 -9.42 36.09 -9.11
C GLU A 504 -9.50 36.76 -7.74
N GLN A 505 -9.10 36.05 -6.68
CA GLN A 505 -9.11 36.56 -5.31
C GLN A 505 -8.19 37.77 -5.12
N LEU A 506 -7.06 37.79 -5.83
CA LEU A 506 -6.01 38.80 -5.68
C LEU A 506 -5.98 39.84 -6.81
N LYS A 507 -7.06 39.98 -7.59
CA LYS A 507 -7.16 40.96 -8.69
C LYS A 507 -6.86 42.41 -8.32
N GLN A 508 -6.90 42.77 -7.04
CA GLN A 508 -6.62 44.11 -6.53
C GLN A 508 -5.12 44.35 -6.27
N GLU A 509 -4.30 43.29 -6.22
CA GLU A 509 -2.86 43.31 -5.92
C GLU A 509 -2.00 43.45 -7.19
N LYS A 510 -2.48 44.17 -8.23
CA LYS A 510 -1.84 44.18 -9.56
C LYS A 510 -0.43 44.77 -9.58
N ASP A 511 -0.11 45.64 -8.63
CA ASP A 511 1.20 46.30 -8.53
C ASP A 511 2.20 45.47 -7.68
N ASN A 512 1.87 44.22 -7.36
CA ASN A 512 2.74 43.30 -6.62
C ASN A 512 3.57 42.45 -7.58
N ASP A 513 4.91 42.52 -7.49
CA ASP A 513 5.83 41.77 -8.35
C ASP A 513 5.54 40.25 -8.39
N LYS A 514 5.13 39.65 -7.26
CA LYS A 514 4.77 38.22 -7.22
C LYS A 514 3.45 37.91 -7.92
N PHE A 515 2.54 38.88 -7.99
CA PHE A 515 1.32 38.73 -8.76
C PHE A 515 1.63 38.73 -10.27
N GLU A 516 2.59 39.55 -10.72
CA GLU A 516 3.07 39.48 -12.11
C GLU A 516 3.72 38.13 -12.42
N GLU A 517 4.57 37.62 -11.53
CA GLU A 517 5.18 36.28 -11.64
C GLU A 517 4.09 35.19 -11.76
N LEU A 518 3.04 35.27 -10.92
CA LEU A 518 1.90 34.35 -10.96
C LEU A 518 1.20 34.36 -12.32
N LEU A 519 0.98 35.53 -12.92
CA LEU A 519 0.37 35.64 -14.26
C LEU A 519 1.23 34.99 -15.34
N ASP A 520 2.55 35.11 -15.26
CA ASP A 520 3.46 34.49 -16.23
C ASP A 520 3.53 32.97 -16.06
N VAL A 521 3.55 32.48 -14.83
CA VAL A 521 3.45 31.06 -14.54
C VAL A 521 2.10 30.48 -15.01
N TYR A 522 1.01 31.22 -14.81
CA TYR A 522 -0.32 30.82 -15.29
C TYR A 522 -0.37 30.70 -16.84
N LYS A 523 0.24 31.64 -17.57
CA LYS A 523 0.40 31.52 -19.04
C LYS A 523 1.22 30.29 -19.42
N LYS A 524 2.29 30.00 -18.67
CA LYS A 524 3.15 28.83 -18.90
C LYS A 524 2.41 27.51 -18.68
N ILE A 525 1.62 27.39 -17.61
CA ILE A 525 0.74 26.23 -17.37
C ILE A 525 -0.23 26.03 -18.54
N ASN A 526 -0.91 27.09 -18.97
CA ASN A 526 -1.82 27.04 -20.12
C ASN A 526 -1.13 26.64 -21.44
N PHE A 527 0.10 27.12 -21.66
CA PHE A 527 0.90 26.72 -22.81
C PHE A 527 1.28 25.24 -22.75
N GLU A 528 1.66 24.76 -21.57
CA GLU A 528 2.02 23.36 -21.33
C GLU A 528 0.82 22.44 -21.55
N ILE A 529 -0.37 22.79 -21.03
CA ILE A 529 -1.64 22.07 -21.29
C ILE A 529 -1.86 21.91 -22.80
N LYS A 530 -1.83 23.03 -23.54
CA LYS A 530 -2.00 23.02 -25.00
C LYS A 530 -0.94 22.17 -25.70
N THR A 531 0.29 22.16 -25.19
CA THR A 531 1.39 21.36 -25.75
C THR A 531 1.14 19.87 -25.53
N VAL A 532 0.77 19.45 -24.32
CA VAL A 532 0.46 18.05 -23.98
C VAL A 532 -0.78 17.57 -24.74
N GLU A 533 -1.83 18.39 -24.83
CA GLU A 533 -3.05 18.11 -25.61
C GLU A 533 -2.79 18.05 -27.10
N LYS A 534 -1.95 18.95 -27.64
CA LYS A 534 -1.54 18.91 -29.04
C LYS A 534 -0.71 17.67 -29.31
N GLN A 535 0.23 17.32 -28.44
CA GLN A 535 0.93 16.03 -28.53
C GLN A 535 -0.05 14.86 -28.44
N SER A 536 -1.17 14.96 -27.70
CA SER A 536 -2.21 13.90 -27.69
C SER A 536 -2.86 13.80 -29.05
N LYS A 537 -3.26 14.94 -29.62
CA LYS A 537 -3.83 14.99 -30.96
C LYS A 537 -2.85 14.51 -32.03
N ASP A 538 -1.57 14.89 -31.94
CA ASP A 538 -0.53 14.52 -32.91
C ASP A 538 -0.09 13.04 -32.76
N LEU A 539 -0.07 12.48 -31.54
CA LEU A 539 0.07 11.02 -31.30
C LEU A 539 -1.17 10.25 -31.81
N MET A 540 -2.37 10.78 -31.59
CA MET A 540 -3.62 10.23 -32.12
C MET A 540 -3.71 10.37 -33.65
N ILE A 541 -3.01 11.31 -34.28
CA ILE A 541 -2.99 11.47 -35.74
C ILE A 541 -1.94 10.53 -36.40
N ASN A 542 -0.94 10.04 -35.65
CA ASN A 542 0.18 9.26 -36.20
C ASN A 542 0.12 7.74 -35.98
N GLU A 543 -0.76 7.21 -35.12
CA GLU A 543 -1.11 5.80 -35.17
C GLU A 543 -2.32 5.61 -36.09
N LYS A 544 -2.18 4.73 -37.07
CA LYS A 544 -3.27 4.37 -37.98
C LYS A 544 -4.32 3.59 -37.18
N TYR A 545 -5.21 4.30 -36.48
CA TYR A 545 -6.30 3.73 -35.70
C TYR A 545 -7.03 2.65 -36.50
N PRO A 546 -7.37 1.49 -35.92
CA PRO A 546 -8.15 0.48 -36.62
C PRO A 546 -9.50 1.02 -37.09
N LEU A 547 -9.94 0.61 -38.27
CA LEU A 547 -11.26 0.97 -38.78
C LEU A 547 -12.33 0.21 -38.00
N VAL A 548 -13.35 0.91 -37.51
CA VAL A 548 -14.54 0.33 -36.88
C VAL A 548 -15.73 0.43 -37.84
N SER A 549 -16.38 -0.69 -38.15
CA SER A 549 -17.65 -0.68 -38.89
C SER A 549 -18.83 -0.64 -37.92
N ILE A 550 -19.64 0.41 -38.03
CA ILE A 550 -20.94 0.52 -37.37
C ILE A 550 -22.00 0.00 -38.34
N LEU A 551 -22.70 -1.06 -37.95
CA LEU A 551 -23.67 -1.78 -38.79
C LEU A 551 -25.08 -1.50 -38.31
N ILE A 552 -25.93 -0.91 -39.16
CA ILE A 552 -27.30 -0.52 -38.81
C ILE A 552 -28.30 -1.33 -39.66
N PRO A 553 -28.90 -2.41 -39.12
CA PRO A 553 -30.04 -3.05 -39.76
C PRO A 553 -31.27 -2.18 -39.56
N SER A 554 -31.99 -1.86 -40.63
CA SER A 554 -33.17 -1.00 -40.52
C SER A 554 -34.43 -1.57 -41.15
N TYR A 555 -35.59 -1.31 -40.52
CA TYR A 555 -36.89 -1.81 -40.97
C TYR A 555 -38.06 -0.91 -40.53
N ASN A 556 -38.66 -0.19 -41.48
CA ASN A 556 -39.94 0.54 -41.34
C ASN A 556 -40.05 1.50 -40.13
N LYS A 557 -38.93 2.00 -39.59
CA LYS A 557 -38.86 2.91 -38.42
C LYS A 557 -38.05 4.19 -38.71
N PRO A 558 -38.44 5.03 -39.68
CA PRO A 558 -37.61 6.16 -40.13
C PRO A 558 -37.26 7.14 -39.00
N TYR A 559 -38.17 7.40 -38.05
CA TYR A 559 -37.93 8.33 -36.95
C TYR A 559 -36.81 7.85 -36.02
N TYR A 560 -36.88 6.60 -35.53
CA TYR A 560 -35.83 6.11 -34.64
C TYR A 560 -34.52 5.87 -35.37
N PHE A 561 -34.60 5.39 -36.61
CA PHE A 561 -33.43 5.20 -37.46
C PHE A 561 -32.60 6.49 -37.60
N GLU A 562 -33.26 7.65 -37.77
CA GLU A 562 -32.56 8.93 -37.86
C GLU A 562 -31.79 9.26 -36.57
N LEU A 563 -32.38 9.01 -35.40
CA LEU A 563 -31.72 9.22 -34.11
C LEU A 563 -30.53 8.26 -33.93
N ALA A 564 -30.70 6.98 -34.28
CA ALA A 564 -29.64 5.98 -34.26
C ALA A 564 -28.47 6.41 -35.16
N LEU A 565 -28.76 6.74 -36.43
CA LEU A 565 -27.77 7.21 -37.40
C LEU A 565 -27.01 8.45 -36.90
N GLN A 566 -27.70 9.44 -36.32
CA GLN A 566 -27.07 10.61 -35.74
C GLN A 566 -26.14 10.25 -34.58
N SER A 567 -26.51 9.30 -33.72
CA SER A 567 -25.66 8.85 -32.62
C SER A 567 -24.37 8.16 -33.09
N ALA A 568 -24.42 7.46 -34.23
CA ALA A 568 -23.26 6.87 -34.88
C ALA A 568 -22.37 7.92 -35.56
N LEU A 569 -22.96 8.89 -36.27
CA LEU A 569 -22.22 9.98 -36.92
C LEU A 569 -21.50 10.89 -35.93
N ASN A 570 -22.05 11.06 -34.73
CA ASN A 570 -21.51 11.94 -33.70
C ASN A 570 -20.44 11.29 -32.80
N GLN A 571 -19.92 10.10 -33.18
CA GLN A 571 -18.85 9.46 -32.41
C GLN A 571 -17.56 10.30 -32.39
N THR A 572 -16.92 10.29 -31.24
CA THR A 572 -15.61 10.91 -30.98
C THR A 572 -14.47 10.17 -31.70
N TYR A 573 -14.53 8.85 -31.77
CA TYR A 573 -13.62 8.03 -32.57
C TYR A 573 -13.87 8.25 -34.07
N LYS A 574 -12.83 8.67 -34.81
CA LYS A 574 -12.99 9.17 -36.19
C LYS A 574 -12.82 8.13 -37.29
N ASN A 575 -12.03 7.08 -37.07
CA ASN A 575 -11.82 6.06 -38.09
C ASN A 575 -12.96 5.03 -38.09
N ILE A 576 -14.15 5.48 -38.50
CA ILE A 576 -15.37 4.67 -38.58
C ILE A 576 -15.92 4.64 -40.00
N GLU A 577 -16.56 3.54 -40.36
CA GLU A 577 -17.51 3.47 -41.46
C GLU A 577 -18.88 3.07 -40.92
N ILE A 578 -19.95 3.57 -41.55
CA ILE A 578 -21.33 3.26 -41.18
C ILE A 578 -21.98 2.59 -42.37
N ILE A 579 -22.53 1.39 -42.18
CA ILE A 579 -23.22 0.64 -43.22
C ILE A 579 -24.65 0.39 -42.77
N VAL A 580 -25.59 0.86 -43.58
CA VAL A 580 -27.03 0.70 -43.35
C VAL A 580 -27.58 -0.28 -44.37
N CYS A 581 -28.17 -1.38 -43.90
CA CYS A 581 -28.93 -2.30 -44.74
C CYS A 581 -30.41 -2.19 -44.39
N ASP A 582 -31.16 -1.64 -45.33
CA ASP A 582 -32.58 -1.35 -45.21
C ASP A 582 -33.42 -2.49 -45.78
N ASP A 583 -34.15 -3.15 -44.89
CA ASP A 583 -35.07 -4.24 -45.18
C ASP A 583 -36.54 -3.79 -45.22
N SER A 584 -36.77 -2.47 -45.21
CA SER A 584 -38.09 -1.83 -45.20
C SER A 584 -38.91 -2.20 -46.43
N THR A 585 -40.22 -2.33 -46.22
CA THR A 585 -41.20 -2.58 -47.30
C THR A 585 -41.64 -1.29 -48.00
N ASN A 586 -41.08 -0.15 -47.61
CA ASN A 586 -41.37 1.18 -48.15
C ASN A 586 -40.06 1.98 -48.39
N ASP A 587 -40.17 3.22 -48.89
CA ASP A 587 -39.02 4.06 -49.25
C ASP A 587 -38.75 5.20 -48.24
N GLU A 588 -39.30 5.14 -47.02
CA GLU A 588 -39.17 6.24 -46.06
C GLU A 588 -37.74 6.41 -45.56
N ILE A 589 -37.05 5.31 -45.26
CA ILE A 589 -35.66 5.31 -44.80
C ILE A 589 -34.71 5.74 -45.91
N GLU A 590 -34.94 5.26 -47.13
CA GLU A 590 -34.21 5.69 -48.33
C GLU A 590 -34.28 7.22 -48.55
N ARG A 591 -35.50 7.78 -48.48
CA ARG A 591 -35.70 9.23 -48.59
C ARG A 591 -35.00 9.98 -47.46
N LEU A 592 -35.03 9.46 -46.25
CA LEU A 592 -34.41 10.10 -45.09
C LEU A 592 -32.88 10.11 -45.20
N ILE A 593 -32.28 8.95 -45.46
CA ILE A 593 -30.82 8.78 -45.46
C ILE A 593 -30.14 9.49 -46.63
N SER A 594 -30.85 9.74 -47.73
CA SER A 594 -30.34 10.51 -48.88
C SER A 594 -29.81 11.91 -48.51
N LYS A 595 -30.31 12.49 -47.41
CA LYS A 595 -29.85 13.78 -46.85
C LYS A 595 -28.48 13.70 -46.18
N TYR A 596 -28.05 12.49 -45.83
CA TYR A 596 -26.81 12.20 -45.10
C TYR A 596 -25.76 11.57 -46.02
N THR A 597 -26.14 10.66 -46.93
CA THR A 597 -25.19 10.00 -47.85
C THR A 597 -24.48 10.98 -48.78
N CYS A 598 -25.07 12.14 -49.08
CA CYS A 598 -24.42 13.22 -49.83
C CYS A 598 -23.43 14.06 -49.01
N LYS A 599 -23.38 13.89 -47.69
CA LYS A 599 -22.56 14.69 -46.76
C LYS A 599 -21.44 13.90 -46.08
N TYR A 600 -21.56 12.58 -46.02
CA TYR A 600 -20.67 11.72 -45.24
C TYR A 600 -20.12 10.60 -46.13
N ASP A 601 -18.84 10.72 -46.51
CA ASP A 601 -18.16 9.75 -47.38
C ASP A 601 -17.97 8.37 -46.72
N ASN A 602 -18.09 8.30 -45.39
CA ASN A 602 -17.99 7.08 -44.60
C ASN A 602 -19.35 6.41 -44.34
N LEU A 603 -20.45 6.88 -44.95
CA LEU A 603 -21.80 6.32 -44.82
C LEU A 603 -22.21 5.58 -46.10
N THR A 604 -22.50 4.30 -45.99
CA THR A 604 -22.99 3.45 -47.09
C THR A 604 -24.41 2.99 -46.82
N TYR A 605 -25.32 3.19 -47.80
CA TYR A 605 -26.71 2.76 -47.74
C TYR A 605 -26.99 1.68 -48.78
N ILE A 606 -27.68 0.61 -48.37
CA ILE A 606 -28.09 -0.49 -49.24
C ILE A 606 -29.53 -0.88 -48.94
N LYS A 607 -30.40 -0.76 -49.94
CA LYS A 607 -31.76 -1.26 -49.87
C LYS A 607 -31.86 -2.69 -50.38
N ASN A 608 -32.53 -3.56 -49.64
CA ASN A 608 -32.81 -4.92 -50.10
C ASN A 608 -33.98 -4.91 -51.09
N PRO A 609 -33.86 -5.59 -52.25
CA PRO A 609 -34.94 -5.66 -53.23
C PRO A 609 -36.13 -6.50 -52.74
N VAL A 610 -35.87 -7.42 -51.81
CA VAL A 610 -36.85 -8.27 -51.14
C VAL A 610 -36.45 -8.38 -49.68
N ARG A 611 -37.43 -8.41 -48.77
CA ARG A 611 -37.21 -8.56 -47.33
C ARG A 611 -36.42 -9.84 -47.03
N LEU A 612 -35.24 -9.68 -46.43
CA LEU A 612 -34.35 -10.76 -46.03
C LEU A 612 -34.67 -11.29 -44.62
N GLY A 613 -35.26 -10.46 -43.78
CA GLY A 613 -35.42 -10.73 -42.35
C GLY A 613 -34.13 -10.45 -41.57
N GLN A 614 -34.26 -10.30 -40.24
CA GLN A 614 -33.19 -9.81 -39.37
C GLN A 614 -31.88 -10.59 -39.54
N PHE A 615 -31.91 -11.92 -39.41
CA PHE A 615 -30.70 -12.73 -39.47
C PHE A 615 -29.90 -12.55 -40.79
N GLU A 616 -30.57 -12.69 -41.94
CA GLU A 616 -29.89 -12.60 -43.24
C GLU A 616 -29.44 -11.16 -43.53
N ASN A 617 -30.17 -10.17 -43.02
CA ASN A 617 -29.79 -8.76 -43.12
C ASN A 617 -28.54 -8.45 -42.26
N ASP A 618 -28.47 -8.98 -41.04
CA ASP A 618 -27.33 -8.81 -40.13
C ASP A 618 -26.07 -9.50 -40.66
N VAL A 619 -26.22 -10.71 -41.24
CA VAL A 619 -25.12 -11.43 -41.91
C VAL A 619 -24.63 -10.65 -43.14
N LYS A 620 -25.56 -10.09 -43.93
CA LYS A 620 -25.20 -9.24 -45.08
C LYS A 620 -24.39 -8.02 -44.62
N LEU A 621 -24.82 -7.33 -43.57
CA LEU A 621 -24.09 -6.22 -42.96
C LEU A 621 -22.68 -6.63 -42.52
N PHE A 622 -22.56 -7.76 -41.80
CA PHE A 622 -21.27 -8.28 -41.34
C PHE A 622 -20.28 -8.49 -42.49
N ASN A 623 -20.77 -9.09 -43.58
CA ASN A 623 -19.95 -9.41 -44.73
C ASN A 623 -19.49 -8.15 -45.50
N LEU A 624 -20.31 -7.11 -45.52
CA LEU A 624 -19.98 -5.83 -46.17
C LEU A 624 -18.99 -4.98 -45.36
N ALA A 625 -18.90 -5.20 -44.05
CA ALA A 625 -17.98 -4.50 -43.16
C ALA A 625 -16.50 -4.67 -43.59
N ARG A 626 -15.77 -3.56 -43.72
CA ARG A 626 -14.32 -3.52 -43.99
C ARG A 626 -13.50 -3.26 -42.73
N GLY A 627 -14.14 -2.80 -41.66
CA GLY A 627 -13.52 -2.53 -40.37
C GLY A 627 -12.93 -3.79 -39.75
N GLU A 628 -11.82 -3.59 -39.05
CA GLU A 628 -11.20 -4.61 -38.21
C GLU A 628 -12.08 -4.91 -36.99
N TYR A 629 -12.83 -3.90 -36.51
CA TYR A 629 -13.75 -4.00 -35.39
C TYR A 629 -15.18 -3.73 -35.83
N ILE A 630 -16.12 -4.39 -35.19
CA ILE A 630 -17.54 -4.37 -35.53
C ILE A 630 -18.36 -3.94 -34.34
N ASN A 631 -19.32 -3.05 -34.59
CA ASN A 631 -20.36 -2.68 -33.66
C ASN A 631 -21.69 -2.63 -34.40
N TYR A 632 -22.71 -3.37 -33.94
CA TYR A 632 -24.06 -3.18 -34.47
C TYR A 632 -24.75 -2.04 -33.73
N LEU A 633 -25.65 -1.34 -34.39
CA LEU A 633 -26.55 -0.37 -33.79
C LEU A 633 -27.94 -0.67 -34.30
N MET A 634 -28.81 -1.19 -33.43
CA MET A 634 -30.21 -1.40 -33.79
C MET A 634 -30.87 -0.06 -34.11
N ASP A 635 -31.74 -0.03 -35.12
CA ASP A 635 -32.32 1.21 -35.64
C ASP A 635 -33.27 1.94 -34.68
N ASP A 636 -33.54 1.37 -33.51
CA ASP A 636 -34.29 1.97 -32.42
C ASP A 636 -33.46 2.39 -31.20
N ASP A 637 -32.17 2.05 -31.16
CA ASP A 637 -31.28 2.35 -30.04
C ASP A 637 -30.35 3.55 -30.29
N LEU A 638 -29.55 3.94 -29.28
CA LEU A 638 -28.57 5.04 -29.39
C LEU A 638 -27.21 4.69 -28.78
N PHE A 639 -26.14 5.24 -29.37
CA PHE A 639 -24.82 5.28 -28.76
C PHE A 639 -24.61 6.52 -27.90
N HIS A 640 -23.81 6.36 -26.83
CA HIS A 640 -23.15 7.50 -26.19
C HIS A 640 -22.05 8.07 -27.09
N PRO A 641 -21.80 9.39 -27.14
CA PRO A 641 -20.82 10.01 -28.06
C PRO A 641 -19.37 9.50 -27.93
N GLN A 642 -19.01 8.97 -26.76
CA GLN A 642 -17.67 8.44 -26.46
C GLN A 642 -17.57 6.92 -26.51
N LYS A 643 -18.63 6.22 -26.93
CA LYS A 643 -18.69 4.76 -26.83
C LYS A 643 -17.56 4.08 -27.58
N ILE A 644 -17.40 4.35 -28.88
CA ILE A 644 -16.42 3.65 -29.71
C ILE A 644 -15.00 3.97 -29.24
N GLU A 645 -14.73 5.22 -28.87
CA GLU A 645 -13.43 5.65 -28.34
C GLU A 645 -13.06 4.90 -27.06
N LYS A 646 -13.96 4.87 -26.06
CA LYS A 646 -13.74 4.19 -24.79
C LYS A 646 -13.57 2.68 -24.94
N MET A 647 -14.37 2.06 -25.80
CA MET A 647 -14.26 0.62 -26.06
C MET A 647 -12.99 0.26 -26.83
N MET A 648 -12.61 1.06 -27.84
CA MET A 648 -11.36 0.85 -28.58
C MET A 648 -10.12 1.03 -27.71
N ASN A 649 -10.17 1.87 -26.68
CA ASN A 649 -9.06 2.05 -25.76
C ASN A 649 -8.59 0.73 -25.12
N TYR A 650 -9.53 -0.18 -24.80
CA TYR A 650 -9.19 -1.51 -24.29
C TYR A 650 -8.46 -2.38 -25.32
N TYR A 651 -8.91 -2.36 -26.58
CA TYR A 651 -8.28 -3.11 -27.65
C TYR A 651 -6.89 -2.58 -28.01
N LEU A 652 -6.69 -1.25 -27.99
CA LEU A 652 -5.41 -0.63 -28.29
C LEU A 652 -4.33 -0.94 -27.23
N HIS A 653 -4.75 -1.17 -25.99
CA HIS A 653 -3.84 -1.50 -24.88
C HIS A 653 -3.69 -3.02 -24.66
N ASP A 654 -4.41 -3.85 -25.41
CA ASP A 654 -4.35 -5.31 -25.32
C ASP A 654 -3.23 -5.91 -26.18
N LYS A 655 -1.99 -5.77 -25.71
CA LYS A 655 -0.79 -6.24 -26.41
C LYS A 655 -0.77 -7.75 -26.68
N ASN A 656 -1.48 -8.54 -25.87
CA ASN A 656 -1.48 -10.00 -25.94
C ASN A 656 -2.68 -10.56 -26.70
N ASN A 657 -3.57 -9.70 -27.20
CA ASN A 657 -4.79 -10.10 -27.89
C ASN A 657 -5.67 -11.06 -27.06
N GLU A 658 -5.77 -10.81 -25.76
CA GLU A 658 -6.57 -11.61 -24.84
C GLU A 658 -8.05 -11.19 -24.82
N ILE A 659 -8.36 -9.93 -25.13
CA ILE A 659 -9.71 -9.39 -25.11
C ILE A 659 -10.43 -9.76 -26.41
N LYS A 660 -11.59 -10.41 -26.28
CA LYS A 660 -12.43 -10.86 -27.41
C LYS A 660 -13.75 -10.14 -27.52
N LEU A 661 -14.18 -9.48 -26.44
CA LEU A 661 -15.42 -8.73 -26.38
C LEU A 661 -15.25 -7.56 -25.41
N VAL A 662 -15.72 -6.37 -25.79
CA VAL A 662 -15.88 -5.24 -24.88
C VAL A 662 -17.37 -4.89 -24.84
N THR A 663 -17.92 -4.84 -23.64
CA THR A 663 -19.31 -4.43 -23.35
C THR A 663 -19.32 -3.29 -22.35
N SER A 664 -20.48 -2.67 -22.14
CA SER A 664 -20.69 -1.61 -21.16
C SER A 664 -22.03 -1.73 -20.44
N HIS A 665 -22.22 -0.95 -19.38
CA HIS A 665 -23.57 -0.69 -18.89
C HIS A 665 -24.43 -0.05 -20.00
N ARG A 666 -25.72 -0.41 -20.01
CA ARG A 666 -26.71 0.07 -20.96
C ARG A 666 -27.91 0.63 -20.22
N GLN A 667 -28.35 1.83 -20.60
CA GLN A 667 -29.46 2.52 -19.94
C GLN A 667 -30.76 2.32 -20.73
N LEU A 668 -31.81 1.89 -20.05
CA LEU A 668 -33.14 1.81 -20.68
C LEU A 668 -33.71 3.20 -20.97
N ILE A 669 -34.30 3.36 -22.15
CA ILE A 669 -35.05 4.57 -22.56
C ILE A 669 -36.44 4.22 -23.09
N ASP A 670 -37.41 5.11 -22.89
CA ASP A 670 -38.75 4.98 -23.47
C ASP A 670 -38.80 5.43 -24.94
N ARG A 671 -39.99 5.39 -25.56
CA ARG A 671 -40.22 5.86 -26.94
C ARG A 671 -39.82 7.31 -27.20
N ASN A 672 -39.79 8.15 -26.17
CA ASN A 672 -39.43 9.57 -26.27
C ASN A 672 -37.95 9.82 -25.92
N GLY A 673 -37.22 8.79 -25.47
CA GLY A 673 -35.83 8.90 -25.05
C GLY A 673 -35.63 9.21 -23.56
N ASN A 674 -36.68 9.19 -22.75
CA ASN A 674 -36.56 9.40 -21.31
C ASN A 674 -36.01 8.14 -20.62
N PHE A 675 -35.17 8.32 -19.59
CA PHE A 675 -34.60 7.20 -18.85
C PHE A 675 -35.67 6.41 -18.10
N LEU A 676 -35.60 5.08 -18.24
CA LEU A 676 -36.38 4.12 -17.49
C LEU A 676 -35.51 3.49 -16.39
N LYS A 677 -36.15 2.94 -15.37
CA LYS A 677 -35.44 2.17 -14.33
C LYS A 677 -34.93 0.86 -14.91
N ASP A 678 -33.76 0.44 -14.46
CA ASP A 678 -33.20 -0.85 -14.86
C ASP A 678 -34.07 -2.03 -14.45
N ILE A 679 -34.17 -2.98 -15.37
CA ILE A 679 -34.68 -4.33 -15.11
C ILE A 679 -33.50 -5.25 -14.80
N VAL A 680 -33.78 -6.48 -14.35
CA VAL A 680 -32.75 -7.43 -13.91
C VAL A 680 -31.62 -7.59 -14.95
N SER A 681 -31.94 -7.64 -16.24
CA SER A 681 -30.96 -7.81 -17.32
C SER A 681 -30.14 -6.57 -17.69
N THR A 682 -30.59 -5.36 -17.32
CA THR A 682 -29.87 -4.11 -17.62
C THR A 682 -29.16 -3.52 -16.41
N ARG A 683 -29.37 -4.09 -15.21
CA ARG A 683 -28.65 -3.67 -14.01
C ARG A 683 -27.14 -3.73 -14.23
N ARG A 684 -26.47 -2.70 -13.74
CA ARG A 684 -25.02 -2.63 -13.62
C ARG A 684 -24.48 -3.86 -12.91
N LEU A 685 -23.59 -4.59 -13.59
CA LEU A 685 -22.99 -5.81 -13.06
C LEU A 685 -21.80 -5.50 -12.14
N PHE A 686 -21.05 -4.43 -12.43
CA PHE A 686 -19.90 -3.97 -11.66
C PHE A 686 -19.88 -2.44 -11.55
N GLU A 687 -19.45 -1.91 -10.40
CA GLU A 687 -19.34 -0.46 -10.17
C GLU A 687 -18.12 0.16 -10.87
N SER A 688 -17.12 -0.64 -11.23
CA SER A 688 -15.92 -0.22 -11.95
C SER A 688 -15.65 -1.14 -13.14
N ASP A 689 -14.87 -0.63 -14.10
CA ASP A 689 -14.49 -1.40 -15.27
C ASP A 689 -13.78 -2.70 -14.88
N THR A 690 -14.28 -3.82 -15.39
CA THR A 690 -13.87 -5.16 -14.94
C THR A 690 -13.50 -6.03 -16.12
N ILE A 691 -12.34 -6.69 -16.06
CA ILE A 691 -11.89 -7.67 -17.05
C ILE A 691 -12.13 -9.07 -16.48
N ILE A 692 -12.86 -9.91 -17.22
CA ILE A 692 -13.33 -11.22 -16.77
C ILE A 692 -12.87 -12.27 -17.78
N ASP A 693 -12.52 -13.45 -17.30
CA ASP A 693 -12.38 -14.60 -18.18
C ASP A 693 -13.70 -14.87 -18.92
N GLY A 694 -13.66 -15.02 -20.25
CA GLY A 694 -14.88 -15.11 -21.04
C GLY A 694 -15.70 -16.34 -20.71
N LYS A 695 -15.09 -17.46 -20.31
CA LYS A 695 -15.82 -18.66 -19.91
C LYS A 695 -16.55 -18.45 -18.59
N MET A 696 -15.95 -17.72 -17.65
CA MET A 696 -16.63 -17.34 -16.41
C MET A 696 -17.86 -16.46 -16.69
N MET A 697 -17.75 -15.48 -17.60
CA MET A 697 -18.89 -14.67 -18.00
C MET A 697 -19.96 -15.49 -18.72
N ALA A 698 -19.56 -16.43 -19.59
CA ALA A 698 -20.48 -17.33 -20.27
C ALA A 698 -21.24 -18.23 -19.29
N ASP A 699 -20.53 -18.83 -18.32
CA ASP A 699 -21.10 -19.65 -17.26
C ASP A 699 -22.11 -18.83 -16.45
N TYR A 700 -21.78 -17.60 -16.09
CA TYR A 700 -22.67 -16.72 -15.35
C TYR A 700 -23.97 -16.41 -16.12
N VAL A 701 -23.87 -16.08 -17.41
CA VAL A 701 -25.05 -15.84 -18.28
C VAL A 701 -25.89 -17.11 -18.41
N LEU A 702 -25.27 -18.27 -18.64
CA LEU A 702 -25.96 -19.54 -18.79
C LEU A 702 -26.62 -20.03 -17.50
N MET A 703 -26.00 -19.80 -16.33
CA MET A 703 -26.56 -20.18 -15.02
C MET A 703 -27.69 -19.25 -14.58
N SER A 704 -27.57 -17.95 -14.86
CA SER A 704 -28.57 -16.95 -14.48
C SER A 704 -29.75 -16.87 -15.44
N LEU A 705 -29.60 -17.42 -16.66
CA LEU A 705 -30.54 -17.28 -17.77
C LEU A 705 -30.78 -15.82 -18.18
N ILE A 706 -29.80 -14.94 -17.94
CA ILE A 706 -29.93 -13.49 -18.12
C ILE A 706 -28.78 -12.95 -18.98
N ASN A 707 -29.11 -12.24 -20.06
CA ASN A 707 -28.12 -11.54 -20.89
C ASN A 707 -27.62 -10.25 -20.22
N TYR A 708 -26.61 -10.39 -19.36
CA TYR A 708 -25.89 -9.26 -18.74
C TYR A 708 -24.88 -8.59 -19.69
N ILE A 709 -24.54 -9.23 -20.80
CA ILE A 709 -23.60 -8.70 -21.80
C ILE A 709 -24.29 -7.61 -22.63
N GLY A 710 -25.57 -7.81 -22.94
CA GLY A 710 -26.37 -6.89 -23.73
C GLY A 710 -26.54 -7.29 -25.18
N GLU A 711 -27.42 -6.55 -25.83
CA GLU A 711 -27.76 -6.66 -27.25
C GLU A 711 -26.60 -6.14 -28.14
N PRO A 712 -26.66 -6.36 -29.46
CA PRO A 712 -25.58 -5.99 -30.38
C PRO A 712 -25.21 -4.49 -30.34
N THR A 713 -26.17 -3.63 -30.00
CA THR A 713 -25.97 -2.19 -29.72
C THR A 713 -24.96 -1.96 -28.60
N THR A 714 -24.75 -2.86 -27.65
CA THR A 714 -23.94 -2.56 -26.46
C THR A 714 -22.47 -2.96 -26.61
N VAL A 715 -22.12 -3.82 -27.57
CA VAL A 715 -20.81 -4.50 -27.58
C VAL A 715 -19.96 -4.18 -28.79
N LEU A 716 -18.64 -4.12 -28.60
CA LEU A 716 -17.63 -3.98 -29.64
C LEU A 716 -16.73 -5.22 -29.68
N PHE A 717 -16.43 -5.73 -30.87
CA PHE A 717 -15.56 -6.90 -31.03
C PHE A 717 -14.74 -6.84 -32.31
N ARG A 718 -13.64 -7.60 -32.36
CA ARG A 718 -12.83 -7.73 -33.58
C ARG A 718 -13.49 -8.69 -34.56
N LYS A 719 -13.64 -8.26 -35.82
CA LYS A 719 -14.28 -9.03 -36.90
C LYS A 719 -13.70 -10.43 -37.04
N SER A 720 -12.38 -10.57 -36.98
CA SER A 720 -11.68 -11.85 -37.17
C SER A 720 -11.82 -12.82 -36.00
N ASP A 721 -12.20 -12.36 -34.81
CA ASP A 721 -12.38 -13.23 -33.65
C ASP A 721 -13.74 -13.97 -33.70
N LEU A 722 -14.72 -13.48 -34.46
CA LEU A 722 -15.98 -14.17 -34.74
C LEU A 722 -15.81 -15.04 -36.00
N ASP A 723 -15.63 -16.35 -35.82
CA ASP A 723 -15.31 -17.30 -36.90
C ASP A 723 -16.52 -18.09 -37.42
N GLU A 724 -17.70 -17.83 -36.86
CA GLU A 724 -18.99 -18.33 -37.35
C GLU A 724 -19.84 -17.14 -37.82
N PRO A 725 -20.80 -17.33 -38.74
CA PRO A 725 -21.72 -16.26 -39.12
C PRO A 725 -22.41 -15.66 -37.89
N PHE A 726 -22.58 -14.34 -37.86
CA PHE A 726 -23.30 -13.65 -36.78
C PHE A 726 -24.65 -14.34 -36.52
N GLY A 727 -24.94 -14.66 -35.26
CA GLY A 727 -26.11 -15.46 -34.90
C GLY A 727 -25.93 -16.97 -34.90
N THR A 728 -24.70 -17.46 -35.10
CA THR A 728 -24.39 -18.89 -35.12
C THR A 728 -23.49 -19.24 -33.95
N PHE A 729 -23.75 -20.39 -33.32
CA PHE A 729 -22.86 -20.97 -32.31
C PHE A 729 -22.82 -22.48 -32.47
N LEU A 730 -21.62 -23.03 -32.68
CA LEU A 730 -21.39 -24.47 -32.89
C LEU A 730 -22.16 -25.01 -34.10
N GLY A 731 -22.15 -24.25 -35.20
CA GLY A 731 -22.80 -24.60 -36.47
C GLY A 731 -24.34 -24.51 -36.48
N ARG A 732 -24.98 -24.16 -35.35
CA ARG A 732 -26.43 -23.92 -35.31
C ARG A 732 -26.74 -22.44 -35.48
N LYS A 733 -27.68 -22.14 -36.38
CA LYS A 733 -28.32 -20.83 -36.55
C LYS A 733 -29.35 -20.60 -35.44
N TYR A 734 -29.18 -19.53 -34.68
CA TYR A 734 -30.11 -19.09 -33.65
C TYR A 734 -31.12 -18.11 -34.24
N LEU A 735 -32.36 -18.16 -33.77
CA LEU A 735 -33.47 -17.39 -34.32
C LEU A 735 -33.88 -16.23 -33.41
N CYS A 736 -33.75 -16.40 -32.10
CA CYS A 736 -34.13 -15.40 -31.11
C CYS A 736 -32.93 -14.88 -30.31
N ASN A 737 -31.99 -15.77 -29.94
CA ASN A 737 -30.80 -15.40 -29.16
C ASN A 737 -29.56 -15.26 -30.06
N VAL A 738 -29.72 -14.50 -31.16
CA VAL A 738 -28.71 -14.26 -32.20
C VAL A 738 -27.45 -13.60 -31.61
N ASP A 739 -27.65 -12.66 -30.70
CA ASP A 739 -26.61 -11.93 -29.98
C ASP A 739 -25.80 -12.85 -29.05
N LEU A 740 -26.48 -13.58 -28.16
CA LEU A 740 -25.83 -14.51 -27.22
C LEU A 740 -25.05 -15.61 -27.93
N ALA A 741 -25.54 -16.13 -29.05
CA ALA A 741 -24.81 -17.12 -29.85
C ALA A 741 -23.44 -16.56 -30.29
N SER A 742 -23.43 -15.30 -30.74
CA SER A 742 -22.23 -14.59 -31.16
C SER A 742 -21.30 -14.28 -29.97
N TRP A 743 -21.85 -13.88 -28.82
CA TRP A 743 -21.06 -13.64 -27.61
C TRP A 743 -20.41 -14.92 -27.09
N PHE A 744 -21.13 -16.05 -27.06
CA PHE A 744 -20.54 -17.32 -26.65
C PHE A 744 -19.41 -17.78 -27.58
N ASN A 745 -19.50 -17.50 -28.88
CA ASN A 745 -18.38 -17.77 -29.80
C ASN A 745 -17.11 -16.98 -29.39
N LEU A 746 -17.25 -15.70 -29.05
CA LEU A 746 -16.14 -14.83 -28.63
C LEU A 746 -15.62 -15.15 -27.22
N LEU A 747 -16.52 -15.36 -26.26
CA LEU A 747 -16.20 -15.67 -24.87
C LEU A 747 -15.46 -17.00 -24.71
N ALA A 748 -15.65 -17.95 -25.63
CA ALA A 748 -14.89 -19.20 -25.64
C ALA A 748 -13.39 -18.99 -25.94
N LYS A 749 -12.99 -17.83 -26.46
CA LYS A 749 -11.65 -17.56 -27.03
C LYS A 749 -10.78 -16.63 -26.18
N GLY A 750 -11.31 -15.97 -25.15
CA GLY A 750 -10.54 -15.04 -24.34
C GLY A 750 -11.37 -14.26 -23.34
N LYS A 751 -10.85 -13.10 -22.92
CA LYS A 751 -11.42 -12.24 -21.89
C LYS A 751 -12.51 -11.32 -22.44
N VAL A 752 -13.39 -10.89 -21.57
CA VAL A 752 -14.39 -9.83 -21.82
C VAL A 752 -14.12 -8.66 -20.89
N VAL A 753 -14.27 -7.45 -21.40
CA VAL A 753 -14.27 -6.22 -20.60
C VAL A 753 -15.71 -5.78 -20.40
N TYR A 754 -16.09 -5.51 -19.15
CA TYR A 754 -17.31 -4.81 -18.81
C TYR A 754 -16.97 -3.40 -18.34
N ILE A 755 -17.33 -2.39 -19.12
CA ILE A 755 -17.19 -0.97 -18.76
C ILE A 755 -18.38 -0.58 -17.90
N SER A 756 -18.14 -0.08 -16.68
CA SER A 756 -19.25 0.25 -15.78
C SER A 756 -20.04 1.46 -16.27
N GLU A 757 -19.42 2.39 -17.00
CA GLU A 757 -20.11 3.55 -17.56
C GLU A 757 -21.22 3.19 -18.57
N THR A 758 -22.29 3.99 -18.59
CA THR A 758 -23.35 3.88 -19.61
C THR A 758 -22.84 4.35 -20.97
N LEU A 759 -22.66 3.43 -21.92
CA LEU A 759 -22.22 3.79 -23.28
C LEU A 759 -23.24 3.47 -24.39
N SER A 760 -24.36 2.84 -24.06
CA SER A 760 -25.49 2.58 -24.97
C SER A 760 -26.82 2.87 -24.28
N TYR A 761 -27.84 3.19 -25.09
CA TYR A 761 -29.20 3.42 -24.63
C TYR A 761 -30.15 2.49 -25.38
N PHE A 762 -30.76 1.55 -24.65
CA PHE A 762 -31.63 0.53 -25.19
C PHE A 762 -33.10 0.97 -25.10
N ARG A 763 -33.79 1.05 -26.23
CA ARG A 763 -35.15 1.60 -26.29
C ARG A 763 -36.21 0.53 -26.04
N ILE A 764 -37.27 0.88 -25.30
CA ILE A 764 -38.45 0.04 -25.10
C ILE A 764 -39.68 0.74 -25.68
N HIS A 765 -40.40 0.07 -26.59
CA HIS A 765 -41.65 0.57 -27.17
C HIS A 765 -42.56 -0.57 -27.67
N ASP A 766 -43.87 -0.28 -27.83
CA ASP A 766 -44.91 -1.28 -28.09
C ASP A 766 -44.75 -2.00 -29.44
N ASP A 767 -44.12 -1.34 -30.43
CA ASP A 767 -43.86 -1.92 -31.77
C ASP A 767 -42.65 -2.88 -31.80
N GLN A 768 -42.03 -3.20 -30.66
CA GLN A 768 -40.99 -4.22 -30.61
C GLN A 768 -41.59 -5.61 -30.88
N GLN A 769 -41.00 -6.34 -31.82
CA GLN A 769 -41.51 -7.65 -32.27
C GLN A 769 -41.40 -8.77 -31.20
N SER A 770 -40.89 -8.48 -30.00
CA SER A 770 -40.53 -9.40 -28.90
C SER A 770 -41.69 -10.11 -28.17
N GLN A 771 -42.94 -9.95 -28.60
CA GLN A 771 -44.11 -10.44 -27.84
C GLN A 771 -44.91 -11.60 -28.47
N SER A 772 -44.47 -12.19 -29.59
CA SER A 772 -45.17 -13.37 -30.12
C SER A 772 -44.84 -14.65 -29.33
N ILE A 773 -45.83 -15.52 -29.12
CA ILE A 773 -45.67 -16.82 -28.43
C ILE A 773 -44.62 -17.68 -29.12
N GLU A 774 -44.56 -17.64 -30.45
CA GLU A 774 -43.57 -18.37 -31.25
C GLU A 774 -42.13 -17.92 -30.94
N MET A 775 -41.92 -16.61 -30.75
CA MET A 775 -40.59 -16.08 -30.44
C MET A 775 -40.14 -16.39 -29.01
N GLN A 776 -41.08 -16.44 -28.06
CA GLN A 776 -40.79 -16.91 -26.70
C GLN A 776 -40.41 -18.40 -26.69
N LEU A 777 -41.13 -19.25 -27.44
CA LEU A 777 -40.81 -20.67 -27.56
C LEU A 777 -39.45 -20.89 -28.23
N ASN A 778 -39.18 -20.19 -29.34
CA ASN A 778 -37.90 -20.28 -30.02
C ASN A 778 -36.74 -19.75 -29.16
N GLY A 779 -36.96 -18.70 -28.36
CA GLY A 779 -35.98 -18.20 -27.39
C GLY A 779 -35.63 -19.21 -26.30
N ILE A 780 -36.63 -19.94 -25.78
CA ILE A 780 -36.40 -21.03 -24.81
C ILE A 780 -35.61 -22.17 -25.46
N ILE A 781 -35.97 -22.57 -26.68
CA ILE A 781 -35.27 -23.63 -27.43
C ILE A 781 -33.81 -23.24 -27.69
N ASP A 782 -33.58 -21.98 -28.09
CA ASP A 782 -32.25 -21.42 -28.30
C ASP A 782 -31.41 -21.44 -27.02
N PHE A 783 -31.98 -21.03 -25.89
CA PHE A 783 -31.26 -21.03 -24.61
C PHE A 783 -30.95 -22.45 -24.12
N ALA A 784 -31.91 -23.38 -24.21
CA ALA A 784 -31.73 -24.78 -23.86
C ALA A 784 -30.62 -25.44 -24.70
N HIS A 785 -30.58 -25.15 -26.00
CA HIS A 785 -29.52 -25.62 -26.88
C HIS A 785 -28.15 -25.05 -26.47
N SER A 786 -28.09 -23.76 -26.12
CA SER A 786 -26.84 -23.12 -25.65
C SER A 786 -26.27 -23.83 -24.42
N ILE A 787 -27.13 -24.19 -23.45
CA ILE A 787 -26.71 -24.93 -22.24
C ILE A 787 -26.20 -26.34 -22.59
N ILE A 788 -26.89 -27.07 -23.46
CA ILE A 788 -26.50 -28.43 -23.87
C ILE A 788 -25.11 -28.41 -24.53
N GLU A 789 -24.87 -27.42 -25.37
CA GLU A 789 -23.68 -27.36 -26.22
C GLU A 789 -22.49 -26.62 -25.59
N ALA A 790 -22.74 -25.81 -24.57
CA ALA A 790 -21.75 -25.03 -23.81
C ALA A 790 -20.52 -25.86 -23.39
N ARG A 791 -20.72 -27.12 -22.97
CA ARG A 791 -19.62 -28.02 -22.58
C ARG A 791 -18.62 -28.29 -23.69
N LYS A 792 -19.03 -28.26 -24.97
CA LYS A 792 -18.13 -28.49 -26.11
C LYS A 792 -17.08 -27.37 -26.27
N LYS A 793 -17.34 -26.19 -25.70
CA LYS A 793 -16.38 -25.06 -25.62
C LYS A 793 -15.73 -24.91 -24.25
N ARG A 794 -15.84 -25.92 -23.38
CA ARG A 794 -15.33 -25.93 -21.99
C ARG A 794 -15.93 -24.80 -21.13
N PHE A 795 -17.20 -24.50 -21.33
CA PHE A 795 -18.01 -23.80 -20.33
C PHE A 795 -18.41 -24.82 -19.25
N PHE A 796 -18.61 -24.36 -18.01
CA PHE A 796 -18.84 -25.15 -16.79
C PHE A 796 -17.63 -26.01 -16.40
N THR A 797 -16.45 -25.41 -16.23
CA THR A 797 -15.19 -26.13 -15.93
C THR A 797 -14.92 -26.41 -14.45
N LYS A 798 -15.93 -26.26 -13.58
CA LYS A 798 -15.89 -26.70 -12.19
C LYS A 798 -17.04 -27.67 -11.90
#